data_AF-A0A1F4DAB0-F1
#
_entry.id   AF-A0A1F4DAB0-F1
#
_cell.length_a   1.000
_cell.length_b   1.000
_cell.length_c   1.000
_cell.angle_alpha   90.00
_cell.angle_beta   90.00
_cell.angle_gamma   90.00
#
_symmetry.space_group_name_H-M   'P 1'
#
loop_
_entity.id
_entity.type
_entity.pdbx_description
1 polymer ?
#
loop_
_entity_poly.entity_id
_entity_poly.type
_entity_poly.pdbx_seq_one_letter_code
_entity_poly.pdbx_strand_id
1 'polypeptide(L)'
;MMASASDIFDRTDVLKLIESQCLSSGGTSGVLLCPQKVGKSYLLDHIYAQRDRPDLIFCRINPDTLREEQVQGDPYLDQAFLKHFIRRLHRELESWVEVRTEQEPDWIKRLDEIEHKLVGLAGSDDPEAAERRKLLDENKKAFSSPFTELKTLRLVSAGLAKLLEQREVQTIQVTSLLERLQRLQKRVVLLIDDYHRIVGEGAFSEVVFRFLRAANSDETIIALASSPKNLMDLSLHRGDHERSTFFNHFNQHVLRPFKNSEADQFLDWLARAEAPLSPDQKAYLRELGGGSPYFLRQAREQFVAVGMPAANPAREEFERQVFRGLEGAFRDIWHRCSAGRRTVLRDVVQGKAAKNRTSEFQELVDDGYLVETGADVRIFSRLFAQFVTQQLETDAYEGVSASALVSHTVFPTALAFAKPDEPLVTFHLNNPTATKVHLKLSCELTGYSDEARQLVKLEPSERRSVGLTVVLRDAPVRALTSLRHASVRFAAELIEKGEHQPLEDRTQQLSVLPKDNLTFARRDQNRNVLVDFTWLIAAWVNKDEPELEQIRQEARKRRTLSGYPDPEDPEAVLEQVEALYEALKIHRLDYDNSAMVFHHEHADFVQRVRLPGQVLRNKSGNCLEGCVVFASLLSAADIHPLILFLPGHAVVGWKVRAEDPAEWSFLDTTVISSVSFADSCKEGQSKYLECKSLCEEWQARVVKEIRSTQRFAIPVDIHQVWKTRRLASLPE
;
A
#
# COMPACT_ATOMS: atom_id res chain seq x y z
N MET A 1 16.01 24.97 -1.80
CA MET A 1 16.10 23.56 -2.26
C MET A 1 15.35 22.71 -1.26
N MET A 2 14.19 22.16 -1.65
CA MET A 2 13.41 21.28 -0.80
C MET A 2 14.13 19.93 -0.69
N ALA A 3 14.38 19.46 0.53
CA ALA A 3 14.82 18.10 0.78
C ALA A 3 13.78 17.15 0.16
N SER A 4 14.20 16.34 -0.81
CA SER A 4 13.30 15.37 -1.42
C SER A 4 12.89 14.33 -0.39
N ALA A 5 11.77 13.62 -0.62
CA ALA A 5 11.38 12.47 0.20
C ALA A 5 12.46 11.35 0.28
N SER A 6 13.56 11.50 -0.46
CA SER A 6 14.71 10.58 -0.47
C SER A 6 15.83 10.96 0.50
N ASP A 7 15.76 12.09 1.22
CA ASP A 7 16.80 12.41 2.22
C ASP A 7 16.58 11.60 3.50
N ILE A 8 17.53 10.74 3.86
CA ILE A 8 17.53 10.04 5.15
C ILE A 8 18.14 10.93 6.24
N PHE A 9 17.47 11.00 7.38
CA PHE A 9 18.02 11.66 8.54
C PHE A 9 19.05 10.77 9.25
N ASP A 10 20.29 11.26 9.35
CA ASP A 10 21.44 10.78 10.11
C ASP A 10 21.42 9.29 10.55
N ARG A 11 21.47 8.41 9.55
CA ARG A 11 21.85 6.98 9.70
C ARG A 11 23.15 6.69 8.97
N THR A 12 24.01 7.71 8.89
CA THR A 12 25.20 7.74 8.04
C THR A 12 26.16 6.60 8.35
N ASP A 13 26.32 6.21 9.61
CA ASP A 13 27.20 5.12 10.00
C ASP A 13 26.70 3.76 9.54
N VAL A 14 25.39 3.48 9.74
CA VAL A 14 24.76 2.24 9.26
C VAL A 14 24.77 2.21 7.73
N LEU A 15 24.52 3.34 7.07
CA LEU A 15 24.59 3.44 5.62
C LEU A 15 25.99 3.21 5.10
N LYS A 16 27.01 3.88 5.65
CA LYS A 16 28.42 3.64 5.30
C LYS A 16 28.81 2.17 5.51
N LEU A 17 28.29 1.55 6.56
CA LEU A 17 28.52 0.13 6.82
C LEU A 17 27.86 -0.76 5.76
N ILE A 18 26.58 -0.52 5.41
CA ILE A 18 25.89 -1.22 4.33
C ILE A 18 26.59 -0.96 2.99
N GLU A 19 27.01 0.27 2.71
CA GLU A 19 27.72 0.64 1.49
C GLU A 19 29.07 -0.06 1.39
N SER A 20 29.83 -0.11 2.48
CA SER A 20 31.16 -0.72 2.49
C SER A 20 31.14 -2.25 2.57
N GLN A 21 30.18 -2.85 3.30
CA GLN A 21 30.14 -4.29 3.57
C GLN A 21 29.18 -5.05 2.66
N CYS A 22 28.14 -4.40 2.14
CA CYS A 22 27.14 -5.05 1.28
C CYS A 22 27.17 -4.53 -0.16
N LEU A 23 27.12 -3.21 -0.37
CA LEU A 23 26.96 -2.62 -1.72
C LEU A 23 28.28 -2.32 -2.44
N SER A 24 29.42 -2.62 -1.82
CA SER A 24 30.75 -2.45 -2.41
C SER A 24 31.08 -3.58 -3.38
N SER A 25 32.14 -3.40 -4.18
CA SER A 25 32.71 -4.48 -4.99
C SER A 25 33.22 -5.59 -4.07
N GLY A 26 32.63 -6.79 -4.17
CA GLY A 26 32.89 -7.92 -3.27
C GLY A 26 32.06 -7.94 -1.96
N GLY A 27 31.14 -6.99 -1.76
CA GLY A 27 30.27 -6.98 -0.57
C GLY A 27 29.35 -8.21 -0.47
N THR A 28 28.96 -8.61 0.74
CA THR A 28 28.13 -9.80 1.01
C THR A 28 26.74 -9.45 1.51
N SER A 29 25.85 -10.46 1.60
CA SER A 29 24.49 -10.26 2.10
C SER A 29 24.49 -9.66 3.52
N GLY A 30 23.56 -8.76 3.79
CA GLY A 30 23.40 -8.08 5.07
C GLY A 30 21.98 -8.24 5.62
N VAL A 31 21.85 -8.33 6.94
CA VAL A 31 20.55 -8.30 7.62
C VAL A 31 20.52 -7.19 8.64
N LEU A 32 19.51 -6.34 8.52
CA LEU A 32 19.17 -5.31 9.48
C LEU A 32 18.35 -5.95 10.59
N LEU A 33 18.97 -6.13 11.76
CA LEU A 33 18.29 -6.52 12.99
C LEU A 33 17.59 -5.28 13.56
N CYS A 34 16.27 -5.24 13.40
CA CYS A 34 15.47 -4.05 13.68
C CYS A 34 14.36 -4.35 14.67
N PRO A 35 14.37 -3.71 15.85
CA PRO A 35 13.19 -3.62 16.71
C PRO A 35 12.04 -2.92 15.99
N GLN A 36 10.82 -2.95 16.56
CA GLN A 36 9.68 -2.34 15.90
C GLN A 36 9.80 -0.82 15.85
N LYS A 37 9.33 -0.22 14.75
CA LYS A 37 9.19 1.23 14.60
C LYS A 37 10.51 2.02 14.74
N VAL A 38 11.67 1.42 14.47
CA VAL A 38 12.99 2.08 14.46
C VAL A 38 13.38 2.73 13.12
N GLY A 39 12.43 2.83 12.18
CA GLY A 39 12.66 3.52 10.90
C GLY A 39 13.24 2.64 9.77
N LYS A 40 13.14 1.31 9.87
CA LYS A 40 13.66 0.36 8.87
C LYS A 40 13.18 0.65 7.43
N SER A 41 11.91 1.00 7.26
CA SER A 41 11.32 1.24 5.93
C SER A 41 11.94 2.45 5.26
N TYR A 42 12.19 3.54 6.00
CA TYR A 42 12.89 4.71 5.47
C TYR A 42 14.32 4.38 5.03
N LEU A 43 15.02 3.52 5.79
CA LEU A 43 16.37 3.10 5.43
C LEU A 43 16.38 2.27 4.14
N LEU A 44 15.48 1.28 4.02
CA LEU A 44 15.36 0.47 2.81
C LEU A 44 14.88 1.29 1.60
N ASP A 45 13.94 2.20 1.80
CA ASP A 45 13.43 3.09 0.74
C ASP A 45 14.52 4.07 0.27
N HIS A 46 15.35 4.59 1.19
CA HIS A 46 16.49 5.44 0.84
C HIS A 46 17.52 4.67 -0.01
N ILE A 47 17.87 3.45 0.41
CA ILE A 47 18.80 2.59 -0.37
C ILE A 47 18.22 2.30 -1.76
N TYR A 48 16.92 2.01 -1.84
CA TYR A 48 16.24 1.80 -3.13
C TYR A 48 16.10 3.07 -3.97
N ALA A 49 16.03 4.25 -3.34
CA ALA A 49 16.01 5.52 -4.07
C ALA A 49 17.35 5.78 -4.80
N GLN A 50 18.47 5.27 -4.25
CA GLN A 50 19.79 5.32 -4.88
C GLN A 50 20.02 4.23 -5.94
N ARG A 51 18.97 3.64 -6.50
CA ARG A 51 19.07 2.52 -7.46
C ARG A 51 19.69 2.87 -8.81
N ASP A 52 19.89 4.15 -9.11
CA ASP A 52 20.56 4.61 -10.33
C ASP A 52 22.08 4.42 -10.24
N ARG A 53 22.51 3.17 -10.07
CA ARG A 53 23.91 2.75 -10.03
C ARG A 53 24.18 1.85 -11.23
N PRO A 54 25.23 2.11 -12.02
CA PRO A 54 25.48 1.40 -13.26
C PRO A 54 25.87 -0.07 -13.06
N ASP A 55 26.26 -0.47 -11.85
CA ASP A 55 26.77 -1.79 -11.47
C ASP A 55 25.78 -2.62 -10.61
N LEU A 56 24.71 -2.01 -10.09
CA LEU A 56 23.77 -2.66 -9.18
C LEU A 56 22.33 -2.61 -9.70
N ILE A 57 21.66 -3.76 -9.74
CA ILE A 57 20.27 -3.88 -10.16
C ILE A 57 19.41 -4.19 -8.93
N PHE A 58 18.55 -3.26 -8.52
CA PHE A 58 17.77 -3.39 -7.29
C PHE A 58 16.43 -4.09 -7.51
N CYS A 59 16.21 -5.21 -6.81
CA CYS A 59 14.96 -5.95 -6.80
C CYS A 59 14.37 -5.94 -5.39
N ARG A 60 13.13 -5.46 -5.22
CA ARG A 60 12.43 -5.49 -3.93
C ARG A 60 11.47 -6.67 -3.85
N ILE A 61 11.55 -7.45 -2.77
CA ILE A 61 10.62 -8.53 -2.45
C ILE A 61 9.84 -8.14 -1.20
N ASN A 62 8.51 -8.24 -1.30
CA ASN A 62 7.60 -8.13 -0.17
C ASN A 62 6.98 -9.52 0.12
N PRO A 63 7.21 -10.09 1.32
CA PRO A 63 6.63 -11.39 1.70
C PRO A 63 5.10 -11.46 1.56
N ASP A 64 4.38 -10.36 1.75
CA ASP A 64 2.92 -10.31 1.60
C ASP A 64 2.47 -10.63 0.18
N THR A 65 3.21 -10.12 -0.81
CA THR A 65 2.89 -10.32 -2.23
C THR A 65 3.18 -11.72 -2.75
N LEU A 66 3.98 -12.52 -2.02
CA LEU A 66 4.36 -13.87 -2.45
C LEU A 66 3.24 -14.90 -2.27
N ARG A 67 2.39 -14.73 -1.25
CA ARG A 67 1.25 -15.64 -1.00
C ARG A 67 0.14 -15.48 -2.03
N GLU A 68 0.00 -14.30 -2.59
CA GLU A 68 -0.99 -13.98 -3.63
C GLU A 68 -0.64 -14.63 -4.99
N GLU A 69 0.64 -14.96 -5.19
CA GLU A 69 1.18 -15.55 -6.42
C GLU A 69 1.33 -17.08 -6.35
N GLN A 70 0.84 -17.71 -5.27
CA GLN A 70 0.91 -19.15 -5.09
C GLN A 70 0.05 -19.86 -6.14
N VAL A 71 0.64 -20.80 -6.86
CA VAL A 71 -0.07 -21.64 -7.84
C VAL A 71 -0.96 -22.64 -7.09
N GLN A 72 -2.22 -22.74 -7.49
CA GLN A 72 -3.20 -23.62 -6.86
C GLN A 72 -2.70 -25.08 -6.90
N GLY A 73 -2.45 -25.68 -5.73
CA GLY A 73 -1.98 -27.07 -5.57
C GLY A 73 -0.48 -27.26 -5.31
N ASP A 74 0.34 -26.20 -5.31
CA ASP A 74 1.76 -26.28 -4.88
C ASP A 74 1.87 -26.03 -3.37
N PRO A 75 2.37 -27.00 -2.57
CA PRO A 75 2.57 -26.81 -1.14
C PRO A 75 3.70 -25.83 -0.80
N TYR A 76 4.57 -25.49 -1.75
CA TYR A 76 5.71 -24.61 -1.53
C TYR A 76 5.58 -23.26 -2.24
N LEU A 77 6.10 -22.21 -1.61
CA LEU A 77 6.14 -20.83 -2.15
C LEU A 77 7.42 -20.54 -2.94
N ASP A 78 8.30 -21.54 -3.11
CA ASP A 78 9.58 -21.40 -3.80
C ASP A 78 9.42 -20.93 -5.26
N GLN A 79 8.46 -21.53 -5.98
CA GLN A 79 8.17 -21.14 -7.36
C GLN A 79 7.58 -19.73 -7.44
N ALA A 80 6.71 -19.36 -6.49
CA ALA A 80 6.17 -18.00 -6.41
C ALA A 80 7.29 -16.99 -6.17
N PHE A 81 8.24 -17.29 -5.27
CA PHE A 81 9.41 -16.45 -5.02
C PHE A 81 10.29 -16.30 -6.27
N LEU A 82 10.66 -17.40 -6.93
CA LEU A 82 11.52 -17.36 -8.11
C LEU A 82 10.86 -16.56 -9.24
N LYS A 83 9.57 -16.80 -9.52
CA LYS A 83 8.84 -16.05 -10.55
C LYS A 83 8.72 -14.58 -10.18
N HIS A 84 8.41 -14.24 -8.94
CA HIS A 84 8.36 -12.84 -8.50
C HIS A 84 9.71 -12.15 -8.69
N PHE A 85 10.79 -12.78 -8.24
CA PHE A 85 12.16 -12.30 -8.40
C PHE A 85 12.50 -12.07 -9.88
N ILE A 86 12.23 -13.05 -10.75
CA ILE A 86 12.51 -12.95 -12.19
C ILE A 86 11.71 -11.82 -12.84
N ARG A 87 10.42 -11.65 -12.50
CA ARG A 87 9.61 -10.54 -13.05
C ARG A 87 10.17 -9.18 -12.66
N ARG A 88 10.63 -9.02 -11.41
CA ARG A 88 11.25 -7.77 -10.95
C ARG A 88 12.57 -7.52 -11.66
N LEU A 89 13.44 -8.51 -11.74
CA LEU A 89 14.71 -8.41 -12.44
C LEU A 89 14.53 -8.09 -13.93
N HIS A 90 13.59 -8.75 -14.59
CA HIS A 90 13.26 -8.51 -16.00
C HIS A 90 12.87 -7.06 -16.24
N ARG A 91 11.96 -6.52 -15.42
CA ARG A 91 11.47 -5.14 -15.54
C ARG A 91 12.58 -4.10 -15.38
N GLU A 92 13.47 -4.28 -14.39
CA GLU A 92 14.60 -3.36 -14.19
C GLU A 92 15.60 -3.44 -15.37
N LEU A 93 15.83 -4.64 -15.90
CA LEU A 93 16.67 -4.83 -17.08
C LEU A 93 16.06 -4.24 -18.35
N GLU A 94 14.74 -4.35 -18.55
CA GLU A 94 14.05 -3.72 -19.68
C GLU A 94 14.26 -2.20 -19.66
N SER A 95 14.12 -1.56 -18.50
CA SER A 95 14.39 -0.12 -18.35
C SER A 95 15.84 0.24 -18.71
N TRP A 96 16.81 -0.57 -18.29
CA TRP A 96 18.22 -0.36 -18.65
C TRP A 96 18.48 -0.55 -20.15
N VAL A 97 17.83 -1.54 -20.78
CA VAL A 97 17.93 -1.80 -22.21
C VAL A 97 17.30 -0.67 -23.01
N GLU A 98 16.15 -0.15 -22.60
CA GLU A 98 15.46 0.97 -23.23
C GLU A 98 16.34 2.23 -23.26
N VAL A 99 16.81 2.68 -22.08
CA VAL A 99 17.67 3.86 -21.94
C VAL A 99 18.94 3.75 -22.79
N ARG A 100 19.55 2.56 -22.87
CA ARG A 100 20.76 2.34 -23.68
C ARG A 100 20.48 2.19 -25.18
N THR A 101 19.30 1.71 -25.55
CA THR A 101 18.88 1.61 -26.95
C THR A 101 18.69 2.99 -27.56
N GLU A 102 18.22 3.98 -26.78
CA GLU A 102 18.13 5.38 -27.23
C GLU A 102 19.50 5.98 -27.61
N GLN A 103 20.58 5.52 -26.95
CA GLN A 103 21.96 5.99 -27.19
C GLN A 103 22.67 5.20 -28.31
N GLU A 104 22.12 4.06 -28.73
CA GLU A 104 22.72 3.16 -29.72
C GLU A 104 23.01 3.83 -31.08
N PRO A 105 22.11 4.67 -31.66
CA PRO A 105 22.39 5.36 -32.92
C PRO A 105 23.59 6.30 -32.87
N ASP A 106 23.77 7.02 -31.75
CA ASP A 106 24.90 7.92 -31.54
C ASP A 106 26.21 7.16 -31.43
N TRP A 107 26.19 5.98 -30.81
CA TRP A 107 27.37 5.11 -30.74
C TRP A 107 27.76 4.57 -32.11
N ILE A 108 26.78 4.16 -32.94
CA ILE A 108 27.01 3.69 -34.31
C ILE A 108 27.67 4.79 -35.14
N LYS A 109 27.10 6.00 -35.12
CA LYS A 109 27.63 7.15 -35.85
C LYS A 109 29.09 7.45 -35.48
N ARG A 110 29.42 7.43 -34.18
CA ARG A 110 30.80 7.66 -33.71
C ARG A 110 31.77 6.56 -34.12
N LEU A 111 31.32 5.30 -34.14
CA LEU A 111 32.12 4.18 -34.63
C LEU A 111 32.43 4.33 -36.13
N ASP A 112 31.43 4.68 -36.94
CA ASP A 112 31.61 4.92 -38.38
C ASP A 112 32.62 6.06 -38.64
N GLU A 113 32.57 7.13 -37.84
CA GLU A 113 33.54 8.24 -37.91
C GLU A 113 34.98 7.79 -37.56
N ILE A 114 35.13 6.93 -36.55
CA ILE A 114 36.43 6.35 -36.15
C ILE A 114 36.95 5.42 -37.25
N GLU A 115 36.10 4.56 -37.81
CA GLU A 115 36.47 3.65 -38.90
C GLU A 115 36.87 4.41 -40.16
N HIS A 116 36.14 5.46 -40.53
CA HIS A 116 36.50 6.32 -41.65
C HIS A 116 37.88 6.99 -41.45
N LYS A 117 38.19 7.44 -40.23
CA LYS A 117 39.51 8.01 -39.88
C LYS A 117 40.62 6.96 -39.93
N LEU A 118 40.36 5.73 -39.49
CA LEU A 118 41.31 4.62 -39.55
C LEU A 118 41.62 4.22 -41.00
N VAL A 119 40.60 4.14 -41.86
CA VAL A 119 40.76 3.86 -43.30
C VAL A 119 41.56 4.97 -43.99
N GLY A 120 41.28 6.25 -43.68
CA GLY A 120 42.03 7.38 -44.24
C GLY A 120 43.49 7.43 -43.80
N LEU A 121 43.84 6.77 -42.70
CA LEU A 121 45.22 6.62 -42.25
C LEU A 121 45.90 5.39 -42.85
N ALA A 122 45.21 4.44 -43.49
CA ALA A 122 45.80 3.20 -43.99
C ALA A 122 46.81 3.44 -45.13
N GLY A 123 48.04 2.96 -44.98
CA GLY A 123 49.10 3.05 -46.00
C GLY A 123 50.14 4.18 -45.81
N SER A 124 50.04 4.99 -44.75
CA SER A 124 51.10 5.92 -44.33
C SER A 124 52.12 5.23 -43.40
N ASP A 125 53.42 5.42 -43.67
CA ASP A 125 54.57 4.93 -42.87
C ASP A 125 55.16 6.01 -41.92
N ASP A 126 54.42 7.12 -41.72
CA ASP A 126 54.82 8.22 -40.83
C ASP A 126 54.68 7.81 -39.34
N PRO A 127 55.72 8.01 -38.50
CA PRO A 127 55.64 7.81 -37.05
C PRO A 127 54.44 8.47 -36.37
N GLU A 128 54.03 9.68 -36.78
CA GLU A 128 52.84 10.35 -36.21
C GLU A 128 51.53 9.66 -36.62
N ALA A 129 51.47 9.10 -37.83
CA ALA A 129 50.31 8.36 -38.31
C ALA A 129 50.14 7.02 -37.56
N ALA A 130 51.24 6.36 -37.21
CA ALA A 130 51.22 5.14 -36.39
C ALA A 130 50.69 5.41 -34.98
N GLU A 131 51.08 6.51 -34.34
CA GLU A 131 50.60 6.91 -33.02
C GLU A 131 49.10 7.26 -33.04
N ARG A 132 48.64 8.00 -34.07
CA ARG A 132 47.21 8.31 -34.26
C ARG A 132 46.35 7.09 -34.53
N ARG A 133 46.83 6.10 -35.30
CA ARG A 133 46.13 4.82 -35.49
C ARG A 133 45.97 4.08 -34.17
N LYS A 134 47.02 4.00 -33.35
CA LYS A 134 46.97 3.36 -32.04
C LYS A 134 45.91 4.00 -31.13
N LEU A 135 45.85 5.33 -31.07
CA LEU A 135 44.82 6.07 -30.31
C LEU A 135 43.40 5.81 -30.84
N LEU A 136 43.21 5.75 -32.16
CA LEU A 136 41.91 5.46 -32.76
C LEU A 136 41.47 4.01 -32.55
N ASP A 137 42.38 3.04 -32.56
CA ASP A 137 42.10 1.64 -32.23
C ASP A 137 41.74 1.46 -30.74
N GLU A 138 42.40 2.19 -29.84
CA GLU A 138 42.04 2.24 -28.42
C GLU A 138 40.64 2.85 -28.23
N ASN A 139 40.33 3.94 -28.95
CA ASN A 139 38.99 4.53 -28.95
C ASN A 139 37.93 3.56 -29.51
N LYS A 140 38.23 2.87 -30.62
CA LYS A 140 37.33 1.86 -31.22
C LYS A 140 37.01 0.74 -30.21
N LYS A 141 38.01 0.24 -29.50
CA LYS A 141 37.82 -0.75 -28.43
C LYS A 141 36.93 -0.21 -27.30
N ALA A 142 37.14 1.04 -26.87
CA ALA A 142 36.34 1.67 -25.83
C ALA A 142 34.85 1.77 -26.23
N PHE A 143 34.56 2.10 -27.50
CA PHE A 143 33.19 2.17 -28.03
C PHE A 143 32.57 0.80 -28.34
N SER A 144 33.34 -0.27 -28.53
CA SER A 144 32.80 -1.62 -28.71
C SER A 144 32.21 -2.25 -27.43
N SER A 145 32.64 -1.76 -26.26
CA SER A 145 32.24 -2.28 -24.95
C SER A 145 30.74 -2.05 -24.66
N PRO A 146 30.18 -0.83 -24.81
CA PRO A 146 28.74 -0.59 -24.68
C PRO A 146 27.83 -1.47 -25.54
N PHE A 147 28.24 -1.80 -26.78
CA PHE A 147 27.47 -2.73 -27.63
C PHE A 147 27.47 -4.16 -27.10
N THR A 148 28.62 -4.62 -26.61
CA THR A 148 28.75 -5.95 -26.02
C THR A 148 27.90 -6.06 -24.75
N GLU A 149 27.90 -5.00 -23.95
CA GLU A 149 27.05 -4.87 -22.76
C GLU A 149 25.57 -4.87 -23.14
N LEU A 150 25.13 -4.00 -24.04
CA LEU A 150 23.73 -3.91 -24.50
C LEU A 150 23.23 -5.24 -25.11
N LYS A 151 24.04 -5.90 -25.94
CA LYS A 151 23.73 -7.22 -26.50
C LYS A 151 23.54 -8.27 -25.41
N THR A 152 24.41 -8.27 -24.40
CA THR A 152 24.33 -9.21 -23.29
C THR A 152 23.11 -8.93 -22.42
N LEU A 153 22.80 -7.66 -22.12
CA LEU A 153 21.60 -7.26 -21.38
C LEU A 153 20.32 -7.69 -22.12
N ARG A 154 20.24 -7.49 -23.44
CA ARG A 154 19.11 -7.97 -24.29
C ARG A 154 18.96 -9.49 -24.21
N LEU A 155 20.07 -10.23 -24.26
CA LEU A 155 20.06 -11.69 -24.17
C LEU A 155 19.59 -12.18 -22.79
N VAL A 156 20.06 -11.55 -21.72
CA VAL A 156 19.60 -11.86 -20.36
C VAL A 156 18.13 -11.55 -20.20
N SER A 157 17.67 -10.37 -20.64
CA SER A 157 16.25 -9.97 -20.59
C SER A 157 15.36 -10.98 -21.30
N ALA A 158 15.67 -11.34 -22.55
CA ALA A 158 14.92 -12.34 -23.30
C ALA A 158 14.95 -13.72 -22.63
N GLY A 159 16.08 -14.10 -22.01
CA GLY A 159 16.19 -15.33 -21.23
C GLY A 159 15.26 -15.33 -20.02
N LEU A 160 15.17 -14.23 -19.28
CA LEU A 160 14.25 -14.08 -18.14
C LEU A 160 12.79 -14.13 -18.58
N ALA A 161 12.42 -13.45 -19.68
CA ALA A 161 11.08 -13.53 -20.25
C ALA A 161 10.68 -14.98 -20.54
N LYS A 162 11.57 -15.75 -21.17
CA LYS A 162 11.35 -17.18 -21.46
C LYS A 162 11.19 -18.05 -20.20
N LEU A 163 11.84 -17.69 -19.08
CA LEU A 163 11.64 -18.40 -17.81
C LEU A 163 10.26 -18.11 -17.20
N LEU A 164 9.73 -16.90 -17.39
CA LEU A 164 8.41 -16.52 -16.86
C LEU A 164 7.25 -17.27 -17.53
N GLU A 165 7.43 -17.69 -18.78
CA GLU A 165 6.48 -18.53 -19.52
C GLU A 165 6.44 -19.98 -19.01
N GLN A 166 7.47 -20.42 -18.26
CA GLN A 166 7.55 -21.80 -17.78
C GLN A 166 6.64 -22.03 -16.58
N ARG A 167 6.06 -23.23 -16.53
CA ARG A 167 5.24 -23.66 -15.38
C ARG A 167 6.08 -23.72 -14.10
N GLU A 168 7.26 -24.32 -14.18
CA GLU A 168 8.23 -24.42 -13.10
C GLU A 168 9.57 -23.86 -13.57
N VAL A 169 10.21 -23.07 -12.73
CA VAL A 169 11.53 -22.51 -12.98
C VAL A 169 12.55 -23.22 -12.12
N GLN A 170 13.65 -23.64 -12.73
CA GLN A 170 14.77 -24.24 -12.02
C GLN A 170 15.80 -23.17 -11.66
N THR A 171 16.32 -23.24 -10.43
CA THR A 171 17.33 -22.30 -9.92
C THR A 171 18.57 -22.25 -10.81
N ILE A 172 18.98 -23.36 -11.39
CA ILE A 172 20.15 -23.43 -12.29
C ILE A 172 19.99 -22.59 -13.56
N GLN A 173 18.77 -22.49 -14.10
CA GLN A 173 18.49 -21.65 -15.27
C GLN A 173 18.66 -20.18 -14.90
N VAL A 174 18.17 -19.79 -13.71
CA VAL A 174 18.31 -18.43 -13.17
C VAL A 174 19.79 -18.11 -12.93
N THR A 175 20.54 -19.01 -12.29
CA THR A 175 21.98 -18.87 -12.05
C THR A 175 22.75 -18.60 -13.35
N SER A 176 22.46 -19.34 -14.42
CA SER A 176 23.14 -19.16 -15.71
C SER A 176 22.95 -17.77 -16.33
N LEU A 177 21.81 -17.12 -16.07
CA LEU A 177 21.53 -15.76 -16.52
C LEU A 177 22.21 -14.73 -15.62
N LEU A 178 22.23 -14.97 -14.32
CA LEU A 178 22.91 -14.12 -13.34
C LEU A 178 24.43 -14.09 -13.55
N GLU A 179 25.06 -15.22 -13.89
CA GLU A 179 26.48 -15.28 -14.26
C GLU A 179 26.82 -14.38 -15.46
N ARG A 180 25.89 -14.21 -16.42
CA ARG A 180 26.11 -13.31 -17.56
C ARG A 180 26.12 -11.85 -17.12
N LEU A 181 25.27 -11.48 -16.17
CA LEU A 181 25.29 -10.14 -15.55
C LEU A 181 26.58 -9.93 -14.76
N GLN A 182 27.02 -10.94 -14.01
CA GLN A 182 28.29 -10.88 -13.26
C GLN A 182 29.50 -10.67 -14.19
N ARG A 183 29.55 -11.32 -15.37
CA ARG A 183 30.60 -11.07 -16.38
C ARG A 183 30.63 -9.62 -16.86
N LEU A 184 29.51 -8.91 -16.82
CA LEU A 184 29.42 -7.47 -17.08
C LEU A 184 29.69 -6.60 -15.84
N GLN A 185 30.17 -7.21 -14.75
CA GLN A 185 30.35 -6.57 -13.44
C GLN A 185 29.03 -5.97 -12.92
N LYS A 186 27.89 -6.61 -13.22
CA LYS A 186 26.57 -6.24 -12.70
C LYS A 186 26.12 -7.23 -11.65
N ARG A 187 25.61 -6.72 -10.53
CA ARG A 187 25.14 -7.54 -9.41
C ARG A 187 23.69 -7.20 -9.09
N VAL A 188 22.93 -8.18 -8.63
CA VAL A 188 21.54 -7.97 -8.25
C VAL A 188 21.46 -7.75 -6.74
N VAL A 189 20.88 -6.63 -6.32
CA VAL A 189 20.63 -6.33 -4.90
C VAL A 189 19.18 -6.67 -4.59
N LEU A 190 18.99 -7.67 -3.74
CA LEU A 190 17.68 -8.15 -3.32
C LEU A 190 17.29 -7.51 -1.97
N LEU A 191 16.37 -6.56 -2.00
CA LEU A 191 15.82 -5.92 -0.81
C LEU A 191 14.64 -6.72 -0.28
N ILE A 192 14.77 -7.33 0.89
CA ILE A 192 13.72 -8.16 1.49
C ILE A 192 13.29 -7.54 2.83
N ASP A 193 12.09 -6.97 2.87
CA ASP A 193 11.53 -6.48 4.14
C ASP A 193 10.89 -7.65 4.91
N ASP A 194 11.09 -7.68 6.23
CA ASP A 194 10.57 -8.71 7.14
C ASP A 194 10.89 -10.15 6.72
N TYR A 195 12.17 -10.41 6.40
CA TYR A 195 12.63 -11.68 5.86
C TYR A 195 12.38 -12.87 6.80
N HIS A 196 12.35 -12.65 8.12
CA HIS A 196 11.91 -13.65 9.10
C HIS A 196 10.57 -14.32 8.78
N ARG A 197 9.67 -13.63 8.06
CA ARG A 197 8.38 -14.18 7.62
C ARG A 197 8.53 -15.22 6.52
N ILE A 198 9.52 -15.08 5.65
CA ILE A 198 9.85 -16.09 4.62
C ILE A 198 10.57 -17.26 5.29
N VAL A 199 11.55 -16.98 6.14
CA VAL A 199 12.35 -18.00 6.83
C VAL A 199 11.49 -18.87 7.77
N GLY A 200 10.63 -18.22 8.57
CA GLY A 200 9.72 -18.86 9.52
C GLY A 200 8.58 -19.67 8.91
N GLU A 201 8.31 -19.47 7.62
CA GLU A 201 7.20 -20.12 6.94
C GLU A 201 7.58 -21.56 6.55
N GLY A 202 6.66 -22.49 6.76
CA GLY A 202 6.87 -23.90 6.38
C GLY A 202 6.74 -24.19 4.90
N ALA A 203 6.16 -23.24 4.16
CA ALA A 203 5.97 -23.35 2.72
C ALA A 203 7.23 -22.98 1.92
N PHE A 204 8.31 -22.48 2.54
CA PHE A 204 9.58 -22.28 1.83
C PHE A 204 10.53 -23.44 2.06
N SER A 205 10.93 -24.10 0.98
CA SER A 205 11.87 -25.21 1.02
C SER A 205 13.32 -24.70 1.10
N GLU A 206 14.25 -25.61 1.39
CA GLU A 206 15.68 -25.28 1.41
C GLU A 206 16.24 -24.89 0.04
N VAL A 207 15.54 -25.22 -1.05
CA VAL A 207 16.01 -24.98 -2.43
C VAL A 207 16.25 -23.50 -2.67
N VAL A 208 15.31 -22.63 -2.30
CA VAL A 208 15.45 -21.17 -2.45
C VAL A 208 16.55 -20.62 -1.55
N PHE A 209 16.65 -21.08 -0.29
CA PHE A 209 17.70 -20.60 0.62
C PHE A 209 19.10 -21.01 0.16
N ARG A 210 19.25 -22.23 -0.36
CA ARG A 210 20.49 -22.71 -0.96
C ARG A 210 20.83 -21.91 -2.22
N PHE A 211 19.85 -21.62 -3.06
CA PHE A 211 20.02 -20.77 -4.24
C PHE A 211 20.51 -19.37 -3.87
N LEU A 212 19.87 -18.68 -2.92
CA LEU A 212 20.27 -17.34 -2.49
C LEU A 212 21.67 -17.33 -1.87
N ARG A 213 22.01 -18.33 -1.06
CA ARG A 213 23.35 -18.48 -0.47
C ARG A 213 24.42 -18.73 -1.54
N ALA A 214 24.15 -19.61 -2.49
CA ALA A 214 25.07 -19.89 -3.61
C ALA A 214 25.26 -18.64 -4.48
N ALA A 215 24.16 -17.98 -4.86
CA ALA A 215 24.20 -16.75 -5.65
C ALA A 215 24.97 -15.62 -4.96
N ASN A 216 24.97 -15.57 -3.62
CA ASN A 216 25.81 -14.65 -2.87
C ASN A 216 27.29 -15.03 -2.88
N SER A 217 27.61 -16.31 -2.75
CA SER A 217 28.98 -16.82 -2.84
C SER A 217 29.57 -16.61 -4.24
N ASP A 218 28.73 -16.71 -5.27
CA ASP A 218 29.08 -16.42 -6.66
C ASP A 218 29.05 -14.91 -6.98
N GLU A 219 28.89 -14.03 -5.98
CA GLU A 219 28.81 -12.57 -6.11
C GLU A 219 27.72 -12.03 -7.06
N THR A 220 26.78 -12.87 -7.47
CA THR A 220 25.71 -12.49 -8.41
C THR A 220 24.52 -11.80 -7.73
N ILE A 221 24.19 -12.22 -6.50
CA ILE A 221 23.10 -11.65 -5.68
C ILE A 221 23.66 -11.18 -4.32
N ILE A 222 23.24 -10.00 -3.89
CA ILE A 222 23.39 -9.53 -2.51
C ILE A 222 22.01 -9.41 -1.91
N ALA A 223 21.71 -10.15 -0.86
CA ALA A 223 20.46 -9.96 -0.12
C ALA A 223 20.68 -8.93 1.00
N LEU A 224 19.95 -7.81 0.95
CA LEU A 224 19.83 -6.89 2.07
C LEU A 224 18.43 -7.04 2.67
N ALA A 225 18.38 -7.70 3.82
CA ALA A 225 17.16 -8.10 4.48
C ALA A 225 16.89 -7.26 5.74
N SER A 226 15.63 -7.18 6.17
CA SER A 226 15.27 -6.74 7.53
C SER A 226 14.65 -7.88 8.33
N SER A 227 14.92 -7.92 9.63
CA SER A 227 14.36 -8.94 10.53
C SER A 227 14.35 -8.44 11.98
N PRO A 228 13.30 -8.74 12.77
CA PRO A 228 13.28 -8.47 14.21
C PRO A 228 14.10 -9.50 15.01
N LYS A 229 14.50 -10.61 14.39
CA LYS A 229 15.29 -11.68 15.02
C LYS A 229 16.51 -12.03 14.19
N ASN A 230 17.53 -12.59 14.84
CA ASN A 230 18.64 -13.21 14.13
C ASN A 230 18.09 -14.28 13.16
N LEU A 231 18.50 -14.25 11.89
CA LEU A 231 17.99 -15.20 10.89
C LEU A 231 18.40 -16.65 11.20
N MET A 232 19.38 -16.88 12.08
CA MET A 232 19.76 -18.21 12.56
C MET A 232 19.03 -18.62 13.86
N ASP A 233 18.13 -17.80 14.40
CA ASP A 233 17.32 -18.15 15.57
C ASP A 233 16.48 -19.40 15.28
N LEU A 234 16.66 -20.45 16.08
CA LEU A 234 16.00 -21.76 15.90
C LEU A 234 14.47 -21.68 15.92
N SER A 235 13.89 -20.65 16.54
CA SER A 235 12.44 -20.43 16.51
C SER A 235 11.92 -20.11 15.10
N LEU A 236 12.77 -19.58 14.20
CA LEU A 236 12.45 -19.41 12.78
C LEU A 236 12.59 -20.72 12.00
N HIS A 237 13.33 -21.68 12.52
CA HIS A 237 13.65 -22.94 11.83
C HIS A 237 12.91 -24.14 12.39
N ARG A 238 11.90 -23.94 13.26
CA ARG A 238 11.15 -25.04 13.91
C ARG A 238 12.07 -26.02 14.66
N GLY A 239 13.20 -25.52 15.16
CA GLY A 239 14.23 -26.33 15.84
C GLY A 239 15.25 -27.00 14.91
N ASP A 240 15.16 -26.79 13.60
CA ASP A 240 16.10 -27.37 12.63
C ASP A 240 17.42 -26.59 12.59
N HIS A 241 18.49 -27.22 13.09
CA HIS A 241 19.82 -26.64 13.11
C HIS A 241 20.45 -26.56 11.71
N GLU A 242 20.25 -27.56 10.85
CA GLU A 242 20.86 -27.59 9.51
C GLU A 242 20.30 -26.46 8.65
N ARG A 243 18.98 -26.27 8.68
CA ARG A 243 18.29 -25.17 7.99
C ARG A 243 18.77 -23.79 8.45
N SER A 244 19.04 -23.63 9.74
CA SER A 244 19.56 -22.37 10.30
C SER A 244 20.91 -21.96 9.68
N THR A 245 21.74 -22.94 9.30
CA THR A 245 23.09 -22.69 8.77
C THR A 245 23.10 -22.04 7.39
N PHE A 246 21.98 -22.05 6.65
CA PHE A 246 21.88 -21.37 5.36
C PHE A 246 22.02 -19.85 5.47
N PHE A 247 21.82 -19.28 6.66
CA PHE A 247 21.82 -17.83 6.89
C PHE A 247 23.11 -17.29 7.53
N ASN A 248 24.13 -18.14 7.71
CA ASN A 248 25.40 -17.75 8.33
C ASN A 248 26.23 -16.75 7.50
N HIS A 249 25.91 -16.57 6.22
CA HIS A 249 26.57 -15.65 5.30
C HIS A 249 26.08 -14.20 5.41
N PHE A 250 25.05 -13.93 6.22
CA PHE A 250 24.52 -12.58 6.42
C PHE A 250 25.33 -11.81 7.47
N ASN A 251 25.86 -10.66 7.07
CA ASN A 251 26.42 -9.67 8.00
C ASN A 251 25.28 -9.05 8.81
N GLN A 252 25.43 -9.00 10.14
CA GLN A 252 24.39 -8.48 11.02
C GLN A 252 24.62 -7.01 11.35
N HIS A 253 23.59 -6.21 11.12
CA HIS A 253 23.60 -4.78 11.38
C HIS A 253 22.43 -4.42 12.28
N VAL A 254 22.71 -4.02 13.52
CA VAL A 254 21.66 -3.69 14.48
C VAL A 254 21.21 -2.25 14.26
N LEU A 255 19.93 -2.07 13.92
CA LEU A 255 19.33 -0.75 13.80
C LEU A 255 18.69 -0.37 15.13
N ARG A 256 19.40 0.46 15.90
CA ARG A 256 18.95 0.91 17.22
C ARG A 256 18.06 2.16 17.14
N PRO A 257 17.20 2.42 18.14
CA PRO A 257 16.57 3.72 18.31
C PRO A 257 17.60 4.86 18.36
N PHE A 258 17.16 6.07 18.00
CA PHE A 258 17.98 7.27 18.06
C PHE A 258 18.49 7.54 19.47
N LYS A 259 19.76 7.94 19.58
CA LYS A 259 20.28 8.63 20.77
C LYS A 259 19.66 10.02 20.89
N ASN A 260 19.71 10.64 22.06
CA ASN A 260 19.11 11.97 22.29
C ASN A 260 19.57 13.03 21.28
N SER A 261 20.85 13.03 20.90
CA SER A 261 21.39 13.95 19.89
C SER A 261 20.84 13.68 18.48
N GLU A 262 20.71 12.40 18.11
CA GLU A 262 20.15 11.99 16.81
C GLU A 262 18.65 12.30 16.77
N ALA A 263 17.93 12.10 17.87
CA ALA A 263 16.51 12.45 17.99
C ALA A 263 16.28 13.96 17.82
N ASP A 264 17.13 14.80 18.42
CA ASP A 264 17.02 16.27 18.27
C ASP A 264 17.25 16.73 16.85
N GLN A 265 18.31 16.20 16.23
CA GLN A 265 18.62 16.49 14.85
C GLN A 265 17.53 15.95 13.91
N PHE A 266 16.90 14.80 14.23
CA PHE A 266 15.76 14.27 13.47
C PHE A 266 14.57 15.21 13.52
N LEU A 267 14.26 15.75 14.71
CA LEU A 267 13.21 16.74 14.90
C LEU A 267 13.50 18.04 14.14
N ASP A 268 14.77 18.47 14.08
CA ASP A 268 15.21 19.62 13.28
C ASP A 268 15.08 19.36 11.78
N TRP A 269 15.43 18.15 11.34
CA TRP A 269 15.30 17.75 9.94
C TRP A 269 13.85 17.73 9.48
N LEU A 270 12.93 17.27 10.33
CA LEU A 270 11.48 17.34 10.06
C LEU A 270 10.96 18.79 9.97
N ALA A 271 11.64 19.75 10.61
CA ALA A 271 11.24 21.15 10.68
C ALA A 271 11.76 22.03 9.53
N ARG A 272 12.36 21.47 8.47
CA ARG A 272 12.96 22.24 7.36
C ARG A 272 12.00 23.15 6.56
N ALA A 273 10.70 23.16 6.88
CA ALA A 273 9.68 24.06 6.33
C ALA A 273 8.97 24.95 7.37
N GLU A 274 9.36 24.90 8.66
CA GLU A 274 8.65 25.52 9.79
C GLU A 274 9.63 26.20 10.78
N ALA A 275 9.11 26.87 11.82
CA ALA A 275 9.94 27.46 12.87
C ALA A 275 10.71 26.36 13.65
N PRO A 276 12.00 26.56 13.96
CA PRO A 276 12.81 25.58 14.68
C PRO A 276 12.30 25.39 16.11
N LEU A 277 12.27 24.13 16.56
CA LEU A 277 11.89 23.77 17.92
C LEU A 277 12.94 24.24 18.92
N SER A 278 12.50 24.81 20.04
CA SER A 278 13.39 25.13 21.18
C SER A 278 13.90 23.85 21.87
N PRO A 279 15.03 23.92 22.61
CA PRO A 279 15.58 22.78 23.33
C PRO A 279 14.57 22.08 24.27
N ASP A 280 13.74 22.86 24.97
CA ASP A 280 12.74 22.33 25.90
C ASP A 280 11.62 21.59 25.16
N GLN A 281 11.22 22.07 23.98
CA GLN A 281 10.22 21.40 23.14
C GLN A 281 10.76 20.08 22.59
N LYS A 282 12.03 20.04 22.18
CA LYS A 282 12.69 18.79 21.75
C LYS A 282 12.77 17.80 22.90
N ALA A 283 13.16 18.25 24.09
CA ALA A 283 13.19 17.42 25.29
C ALA A 283 11.82 16.81 25.59
N TYR A 284 10.76 17.61 25.54
CA TYR A 284 9.39 17.16 25.75
C TYR A 284 8.95 16.13 24.69
N LEU A 285 9.21 16.37 23.42
CA LEU A 285 8.88 15.42 22.34
C LEU A 285 9.64 14.08 22.48
N ARG A 286 10.89 14.11 22.95
CA ARG A 286 11.64 12.90 23.28
C ARG A 286 11.04 12.14 24.46
N GLU A 287 10.49 12.82 25.47
CA GLU A 287 9.78 12.10 26.54
C GLU A 287 8.55 11.34 26.00
N LEU A 288 7.85 11.92 25.01
CA LEU A 288 6.67 11.29 24.42
C LEU A 288 7.03 10.16 23.44
N GLY A 289 7.98 10.38 22.54
CA GLY A 289 8.31 9.44 21.46
C GLY A 289 9.56 8.57 21.70
N GLY A 290 10.38 8.90 22.70
CA GLY A 290 11.67 8.29 22.94
C GLY A 290 12.65 8.47 21.79
N GLY A 291 13.51 7.47 21.58
CA GLY A 291 14.43 7.42 20.43
C GLY A 291 13.81 6.87 19.14
N SER A 292 12.51 6.54 19.11
CA SER A 292 11.91 5.94 17.92
C SER A 292 11.58 7.02 16.88
N PRO A 293 12.09 6.91 15.62
CA PRO A 293 11.75 7.84 14.55
C PRO A 293 10.25 7.93 14.28
N TYR A 294 9.53 6.80 14.37
CA TYR A 294 8.09 6.75 14.13
C TYR A 294 7.33 7.52 15.20
N PHE A 295 7.59 7.22 16.49
CA PHE A 295 6.88 7.87 17.59
C PHE A 295 7.25 9.35 17.72
N LEU A 296 8.53 9.71 17.50
CA LEU A 296 8.98 11.12 17.46
C LEU A 296 8.28 11.91 16.35
N ARG A 297 8.18 11.34 15.14
CA ARG A 297 7.51 11.98 14.01
C ARG A 297 6.04 12.25 14.32
N GLN A 298 5.32 11.23 14.79
CA GLN A 298 3.90 11.34 15.15
C GLN A 298 3.67 12.37 16.27
N ALA A 299 4.48 12.32 17.33
CA ALA A 299 4.40 13.30 18.41
C ALA A 299 4.66 14.73 17.92
N ARG A 300 5.66 14.93 17.05
CA ARG A 300 5.98 16.22 16.44
C ARG A 300 4.85 16.73 15.54
N GLU A 301 4.32 15.90 14.65
CA GLU A 301 3.25 16.29 13.72
C GLU A 301 2.02 16.81 14.48
N GLN A 302 1.63 16.12 15.55
CA GLN A 302 0.56 16.58 16.45
C GLN A 302 0.95 17.87 17.20
N PHE A 303 2.19 17.97 17.67
CA PHE A 303 2.70 19.15 18.38
C PHE A 303 2.70 20.40 17.50
N VAL A 304 3.07 20.28 16.23
CA VAL A 304 3.06 21.39 15.27
C VAL A 304 1.62 21.83 14.97
N ALA A 305 0.70 20.88 14.84
CA ALA A 305 -0.71 21.18 14.55
C ALA A 305 -1.39 21.98 15.68
N VAL A 306 -1.03 21.70 16.94
CA VAL A 306 -1.70 22.28 18.13
C VAL A 306 -0.90 23.43 18.76
N GLY A 307 0.43 23.46 18.59
CA GLY A 307 1.34 24.36 19.28
C GLY A 307 1.72 23.88 20.70
N MET A 308 2.73 24.52 21.31
CA MET A 308 3.22 24.13 22.65
C MET A 308 2.15 24.37 23.73
N PRO A 309 1.74 23.33 24.49
CA PRO A 309 0.74 23.54 25.54
C PRO A 309 1.33 24.35 26.71
N ALA A 310 0.71 25.49 27.00
CA ALA A 310 1.21 26.49 27.96
C ALA A 310 1.04 26.11 29.45
N ALA A 311 0.18 25.14 29.78
CA ALA A 311 -0.16 24.75 31.16
C ALA A 311 -0.33 23.23 31.34
N ASN A 312 -0.19 22.71 32.57
CA ASN A 312 -0.31 21.28 32.89
C ASN A 312 -1.62 20.62 32.38
N PRO A 313 -2.82 21.22 32.55
CA PRO A 313 -4.06 20.61 32.03
C PRO A 313 -4.10 20.51 30.51
N ALA A 314 -3.51 21.49 29.81
CA ALA A 314 -3.40 21.49 28.35
C ALA A 314 -2.37 20.45 27.87
N ARG A 315 -1.31 20.20 28.65
CA ARG A 315 -0.33 19.14 28.37
C ARG A 315 -0.96 17.75 28.54
N GLU A 316 -1.72 17.52 29.59
CA GLU A 316 -2.42 16.24 29.80
C GLU A 316 -3.40 15.94 28.66
N GLU A 317 -4.18 16.92 28.22
CA GLU A 317 -5.10 16.74 27.10
C GLU A 317 -4.38 16.49 25.78
N PHE A 318 -3.31 17.25 25.49
CA PHE A 318 -2.47 17.03 24.33
C PHE A 318 -1.88 15.61 24.32
N GLU A 319 -1.33 15.17 25.44
CA GLU A 319 -0.76 13.83 25.58
C GLU A 319 -1.78 12.72 25.42
N ARG A 320 -3.02 12.90 25.92
CA ARG A 320 -4.13 11.97 25.66
C ARG A 320 -4.43 11.84 24.17
N GLN A 321 -4.37 12.94 23.42
CA GLN A 321 -4.60 12.92 21.98
C GLN A 321 -3.46 12.22 21.24
N VAL A 322 -2.20 12.53 21.58
CA VAL A 322 -1.04 11.84 21.02
C VAL A 322 -1.08 10.34 21.37
N PHE A 323 -1.40 10.00 22.61
CA PHE A 323 -1.54 8.62 23.07
C PHE A 323 -2.55 7.84 22.23
N ARG A 324 -3.74 8.40 21.96
CA ARG A 324 -4.77 7.74 21.13
C ARG A 324 -4.25 7.43 19.73
N GLY A 325 -3.47 8.33 19.13
CA GLY A 325 -2.83 8.09 17.83
C GLY A 325 -1.77 6.98 17.87
N LEU A 326 -1.11 6.78 19.01
CA LEU A 326 -0.03 5.81 19.16
C LEU A 326 -0.45 4.47 19.78
N GLU A 327 -1.64 4.38 20.36
CA GLU A 327 -2.10 3.22 21.13
C GLU A 327 -2.05 1.92 20.31
N GLY A 328 -2.43 1.96 19.03
CA GLY A 328 -2.35 0.79 18.14
C GLY A 328 -0.92 0.26 18.02
N ALA A 329 0.05 1.14 17.80
CA ALA A 329 1.46 0.76 17.69
C ALA A 329 2.04 0.26 19.03
N PHE A 330 1.60 0.82 20.16
CA PHE A 330 1.97 0.32 21.49
C PHE A 330 1.41 -1.08 21.75
N ARG A 331 0.16 -1.32 21.35
CA ARG A 331 -0.49 -2.63 21.46
C ARG A 331 0.23 -3.69 20.63
N ASP A 332 0.70 -3.35 19.44
CA ASP A 332 1.52 -4.24 18.60
C ASP A 332 2.83 -4.64 19.29
N ILE A 333 3.55 -3.68 19.89
CA ILE A 333 4.77 -3.95 20.67
C ILE A 333 4.45 -4.90 21.82
N TRP A 334 3.39 -4.59 22.57
CA TRP A 334 2.96 -5.38 23.72
C TRP A 334 2.63 -6.83 23.37
N HIS A 335 1.78 -7.05 22.35
CA HIS A 335 1.38 -8.40 21.95
C HIS A 335 2.55 -9.25 21.44
N ARG A 336 3.60 -8.63 20.90
CA ARG A 336 4.81 -9.33 20.45
C ARG A 336 5.79 -9.65 21.57
N CYS A 337 5.78 -8.90 22.68
CA CYS A 337 6.59 -9.23 23.84
C CYS A 337 6.16 -10.58 24.42
N SER A 338 7.15 -11.42 24.76
CA SER A 338 6.94 -12.65 25.53
C SER A 338 6.38 -12.34 26.92
N ALA A 339 5.81 -13.34 27.59
CA ALA A 339 5.33 -13.17 28.97
C ALA A 339 6.43 -12.64 29.90
N GLY A 340 7.66 -13.17 29.79
CA GLY A 340 8.82 -12.68 30.54
C GLY A 340 9.14 -11.21 30.27
N ARG A 341 9.16 -10.79 29.00
CA ARG A 341 9.41 -9.39 28.62
C ARG A 341 8.31 -8.44 29.10
N ARG A 342 7.05 -8.85 29.05
CA ARG A 342 5.94 -8.06 29.61
C ARG A 342 6.08 -7.90 31.12
N THR A 343 6.48 -8.95 31.83
CA THR A 343 6.78 -8.88 33.27
C THR A 343 7.89 -7.87 33.56
N VAL A 344 8.99 -7.90 32.81
CA VAL A 344 10.08 -6.92 32.97
C VAL A 344 9.59 -5.49 32.73
N LEU A 345 8.84 -5.23 31.65
CA LEU A 345 8.28 -3.90 31.39
C LEU A 345 7.39 -3.41 32.54
N ARG A 346 6.56 -4.29 33.10
CA ARG A 346 5.71 -3.98 34.27
C ARG A 346 6.54 -3.69 35.51
N ASP A 347 7.56 -4.48 35.78
CA ASP A 347 8.47 -4.27 36.91
C ASP A 347 9.17 -2.91 36.82
N VAL A 348 9.57 -2.50 35.61
CA VAL A 348 10.18 -1.18 35.39
C VAL A 348 9.20 -0.05 35.70
N VAL A 349 7.95 -0.12 35.21
CA VAL A 349 6.91 0.88 35.53
C VAL A 349 6.61 0.93 37.03
N GLN A 350 6.65 -0.21 37.71
CA GLN A 350 6.41 -0.31 39.16
C GLN A 350 7.66 0.04 40.01
N GLY A 351 8.77 0.46 39.41
CA GLY A 351 10.01 0.79 40.12
C GLY A 351 10.76 -0.42 40.70
N LYS A 352 10.44 -1.64 40.25
CA LYS A 352 11.05 -2.92 40.66
C LYS A 352 12.23 -3.36 39.78
N ALA A 353 12.61 -2.53 38.80
CA ALA A 353 13.63 -2.81 37.77
C ALA A 353 14.98 -3.33 38.29
N ALA A 354 15.37 -2.97 39.52
CA ALA A 354 16.70 -3.19 40.05
C ALA A 354 17.02 -4.64 40.48
N LYS A 355 16.05 -5.57 40.49
CA LYS A 355 16.24 -6.90 41.09
C LYS A 355 16.47 -8.06 40.13
N ASN A 356 16.13 -7.95 38.85
CA ASN A 356 16.19 -9.07 37.90
C ASN A 356 16.72 -8.62 36.52
N ARG A 357 18.04 -8.53 36.38
CA ARG A 357 18.73 -8.37 35.08
C ARG A 357 18.73 -9.71 34.31
N THR A 358 17.55 -10.17 33.93
CA THR A 358 17.35 -11.41 33.16
C THR A 358 17.78 -11.24 31.70
N SER A 359 17.82 -12.34 30.94
CA SER A 359 18.00 -12.31 29.49
C SER A 359 17.00 -11.37 28.81
N GLU A 360 15.73 -11.44 29.21
CA GLU A 360 14.63 -10.64 28.69
C GLU A 360 14.80 -9.14 28.98
N PHE A 361 15.44 -8.79 30.10
CA PHE A 361 15.82 -7.42 30.40
C PHE A 361 16.84 -6.90 29.39
N GLN A 362 17.91 -7.68 29.15
CA GLN A 362 18.94 -7.28 28.20
C GLN A 362 18.39 -7.15 26.78
N GLU A 363 17.53 -8.08 26.35
CA GLU A 363 16.88 -7.98 25.03
C GLU A 363 16.02 -6.72 24.89
N LEU A 364 15.31 -6.30 25.95
CA LEU A 364 14.50 -5.08 25.93
C LEU A 364 15.36 -3.80 25.88
N VAL A 365 16.56 -3.83 26.47
CA VAL A 365 17.57 -2.76 26.35
C VAL A 365 18.15 -2.72 24.94
N ASP A 366 18.52 -3.88 24.40
CA ASP A 366 19.08 -3.99 23.05
C ASP A 366 18.07 -3.55 21.97
N ASP A 367 16.79 -3.87 22.18
CA ASP A 367 15.69 -3.41 21.34
C ASP A 367 15.33 -1.93 21.56
N GLY A 368 15.88 -1.32 22.61
CA GLY A 368 15.69 0.07 22.99
C GLY A 368 14.28 0.40 23.46
N TYR A 369 13.54 -0.58 23.97
CA TYR A 369 12.31 -0.36 24.74
C TYR A 369 12.61 0.06 26.18
N LEU A 370 13.79 -0.33 26.70
CA LEU A 370 14.35 0.15 27.95
C LEU A 370 15.58 1.01 27.69
N VAL A 371 15.70 2.08 28.47
CA VAL A 371 16.83 3.01 28.42
C VAL A 371 17.51 3.00 29.78
N GLU A 372 18.78 2.62 29.82
CA GLU A 372 19.61 2.67 31.02
C GLU A 372 20.39 3.98 31.08
N THR A 373 20.25 4.73 32.18
CA THR A 373 21.06 5.92 32.46
C THR A 373 21.74 5.75 33.81
N GLY A 374 22.94 5.14 33.80
CA GLY A 374 23.65 4.78 35.03
C GLY A 374 22.92 3.66 35.78
N ALA A 375 22.40 3.97 36.98
CA ALA A 375 21.64 3.01 37.79
C ALA A 375 20.12 3.07 37.57
N ASP A 376 19.63 4.09 36.83
CA ASP A 376 18.21 4.28 36.57
C ASP A 376 17.80 3.59 35.25
N VAL A 377 16.64 2.94 35.25
CA VAL A 377 16.09 2.21 34.12
C VAL A 377 14.70 2.73 33.84
N ARG A 378 14.47 3.21 32.63
CA ARG A 378 13.18 3.76 32.22
C ARG A 378 12.70 3.11 30.94
N ILE A 379 11.39 3.13 30.73
CA ILE A 379 10.79 2.83 29.43
C ILE A 379 11.10 3.98 28.47
N PHE A 380 11.39 3.66 27.21
CA PHE A 380 11.83 4.60 26.18
C PHE A 380 10.88 5.79 25.95
N SER A 381 9.57 5.60 26.20
CA SER A 381 8.52 6.59 26.00
C SER A 381 7.63 6.65 27.23
N ARG A 382 7.31 7.87 27.68
CA ARG A 382 6.38 8.13 28.77
C ARG A 382 4.97 7.65 28.45
N LEU A 383 4.53 7.86 27.20
CA LEU A 383 3.23 7.38 26.72
C LEU A 383 3.18 5.85 26.66
N PHE A 384 4.29 5.19 26.27
CA PHE A 384 4.34 3.73 26.34
C PHE A 384 4.36 3.21 27.79
N ALA A 385 5.02 3.89 28.72
CA ALA A 385 4.95 3.56 30.14
C ALA A 385 3.53 3.67 30.69
N GLN A 386 2.79 4.71 30.29
CA GLN A 386 1.37 4.85 30.61
C GLN A 386 0.54 3.70 30.02
N PHE A 387 0.81 3.31 28.77
CA PHE A 387 0.16 2.16 28.14
C PHE A 387 0.39 0.87 28.95
N VAL A 388 1.64 0.59 29.34
CA VAL A 388 1.99 -0.58 30.16
C VAL A 388 1.30 -0.53 31.52
N THR A 389 1.15 0.66 32.11
CA THR A 389 0.40 0.87 33.35
C THR A 389 -1.07 0.50 33.18
N GLN A 390 -1.70 0.93 32.08
CA GLN A 390 -3.08 0.53 31.78
C GLN A 390 -3.20 -0.98 31.60
N GLN A 391 -2.21 -1.64 30.97
CA GLN A 391 -2.22 -3.10 30.85
C GLN A 391 -2.08 -3.82 32.19
N LEU A 392 -1.41 -3.22 33.19
CA LEU A 392 -1.41 -3.77 34.56
C LEU A 392 -2.80 -3.75 35.18
N GLU A 393 -3.60 -2.72 34.88
CA GLU A 393 -4.98 -2.59 35.36
C GLU A 393 -5.91 -3.58 34.63
N THR A 394 -5.66 -3.88 33.35
CA THR A 394 -6.43 -4.87 32.57
C THR A 394 -6.04 -6.32 32.86
N ASP A 395 -4.74 -6.62 33.02
CA ASP A 395 -4.21 -7.98 33.26
C ASP A 395 -4.34 -8.42 34.73
N ALA A 396 -4.75 -7.52 35.63
CA ALA A 396 -5.12 -7.86 37.01
C ALA A 396 -6.47 -8.60 37.11
N TYR A 397 -7.19 -8.78 35.99
CA TYR A 397 -8.43 -9.56 35.92
C TYR A 397 -8.18 -10.95 35.31
N GLU A 398 -8.31 -12.00 36.12
CA GLU A 398 -8.52 -13.39 35.65
C GLU A 398 -9.90 -13.60 34.97
N GLY A 399 -10.59 -12.51 34.60
CA GLY A 399 -11.96 -12.50 34.10
C GLY A 399 -12.08 -12.42 32.57
N VAL A 400 -13.31 -12.52 32.09
CA VAL A 400 -13.66 -12.30 30.68
C VAL A 400 -13.29 -10.89 30.25
N SER A 401 -12.71 -10.73 29.07
CA SER A 401 -12.34 -9.41 28.53
C SER A 401 -12.93 -9.17 27.14
N ALA A 402 -13.19 -7.89 26.85
CA ALA A 402 -13.67 -7.40 25.57
C ALA A 402 -12.87 -6.16 25.17
N SER A 403 -12.53 -6.03 23.89
CA SER A 403 -12.00 -4.81 23.31
C SER A 403 -12.69 -4.56 21.97
N ALA A 404 -12.79 -3.31 21.52
CA ALA A 404 -13.46 -2.98 20.28
C ALA A 404 -12.65 -2.03 19.40
N LEU A 405 -12.85 -2.15 18.09
CA LEU A 405 -12.25 -1.29 17.07
C LEU A 405 -13.36 -0.72 16.19
N VAL A 406 -13.37 0.60 16.02
CA VAL A 406 -14.26 1.26 15.06
C VAL A 406 -13.66 1.10 13.65
N SER A 407 -14.45 0.60 12.70
CA SER A 407 -13.99 0.25 11.35
C SER A 407 -13.59 1.48 10.51
N HIS A 408 -14.07 2.66 10.88
CA HIS A 408 -13.92 3.89 10.11
C HIS A 408 -13.60 5.09 11.01
N THR A 409 -12.52 5.80 10.69
CA THR A 409 -12.23 7.14 11.23
C THR A 409 -13.00 8.23 10.48
N VAL A 410 -13.23 7.99 9.18
CA VAL A 410 -14.16 8.74 8.33
C VAL A 410 -15.23 7.75 7.85
N PHE A 411 -16.44 7.85 8.38
CA PHE A 411 -17.56 6.98 8.09
C PHE A 411 -18.25 7.38 6.77
N PRO A 412 -18.13 6.55 5.70
CA PRO A 412 -18.76 6.84 4.42
C PRO A 412 -20.22 6.36 4.45
N THR A 413 -21.17 7.28 4.60
CA THR A 413 -22.60 6.91 4.64
C THR A 413 -23.06 6.21 3.37
N ALA A 414 -22.48 6.55 2.21
CA ALA A 414 -22.72 5.86 0.94
C ALA A 414 -22.38 4.36 1.02
N LEU A 415 -21.29 3.99 1.69
CA LEU A 415 -20.90 2.59 1.87
C LEU A 415 -21.94 1.85 2.71
N ALA A 416 -22.43 2.47 3.79
CA ALA A 416 -23.43 1.86 4.66
C ALA A 416 -24.78 1.65 3.96
N PHE A 417 -25.18 2.54 3.03
CA PHE A 417 -26.36 2.32 2.18
C PHE A 417 -26.12 1.23 1.13
N ALA A 418 -24.97 1.28 0.46
CA ALA A 418 -24.65 0.34 -0.61
C ALA A 418 -24.41 -1.07 -0.07
N LYS A 419 -23.84 -1.20 1.13
CA LYS A 419 -23.45 -2.46 1.77
C LYS A 419 -23.82 -2.46 3.28
N PRO A 420 -25.09 -2.72 3.62
CA PRO A 420 -25.59 -2.64 5.01
C PRO A 420 -24.98 -3.68 5.99
N ASP A 421 -24.33 -4.72 5.47
CA ASP A 421 -23.66 -5.76 6.23
C ASP A 421 -22.22 -5.39 6.66
N GLU A 422 -21.71 -4.22 6.29
CA GLU A 422 -20.40 -3.74 6.72
C GLU A 422 -20.42 -3.31 8.21
N PRO A 423 -19.57 -3.88 9.08
CA PRO A 423 -19.61 -3.60 10.51
C PRO A 423 -19.09 -2.20 10.83
N LEU A 424 -19.81 -1.46 11.69
CA LEU A 424 -19.34 -0.18 12.24
C LEU A 424 -18.26 -0.39 13.31
N VAL A 425 -18.44 -1.41 14.15
CA VAL A 425 -17.54 -1.75 15.26
C VAL A 425 -17.27 -3.25 15.25
N THR A 426 -16.00 -3.64 15.39
CA THR A 426 -15.60 -5.03 15.57
C THR A 426 -15.10 -5.25 17.00
N PHE A 427 -15.75 -6.14 17.73
CA PHE A 427 -15.37 -6.54 19.08
C PHE A 427 -14.45 -7.77 19.03
N HIS A 428 -13.36 -7.74 19.78
CA HIS A 428 -12.49 -8.87 20.07
C HIS A 428 -12.73 -9.33 21.51
N LEU A 429 -13.24 -10.55 21.64
CA LEU A 429 -13.69 -11.14 22.90
C LEU A 429 -12.78 -12.29 23.30
N ASN A 430 -12.48 -12.39 24.60
CA ASN A 430 -11.64 -13.44 25.15
C ASN A 430 -12.27 -13.97 26.45
N ASN A 431 -12.60 -15.26 26.46
CA ASN A 431 -13.04 -15.96 27.66
C ASN A 431 -11.93 -16.90 28.13
N PRO A 432 -11.07 -16.49 29.09
CA PRO A 432 -10.03 -17.36 29.63
C PRO A 432 -10.56 -18.35 30.67
N THR A 433 -11.84 -18.27 31.04
CA THR A 433 -12.42 -19.07 32.13
C THR A 433 -12.80 -20.48 31.66
N ALA A 434 -12.94 -21.41 32.61
CA ALA A 434 -13.41 -22.77 32.36
C ALA A 434 -14.95 -22.85 32.14
N THR A 435 -15.65 -21.72 32.21
CA THR A 435 -17.10 -21.63 32.15
C THR A 435 -17.56 -20.87 30.92
N LYS A 436 -18.71 -21.27 30.38
CA LYS A 436 -19.36 -20.56 29.29
C LYS A 436 -19.92 -19.22 29.79
N VAL A 437 -19.77 -18.17 28.99
CA VAL A 437 -20.23 -16.82 29.32
C VAL A 437 -21.11 -16.22 28.23
N HIS A 438 -21.97 -15.29 28.63
CA HIS A 438 -22.86 -14.56 27.73
C HIS A 438 -22.49 -13.08 27.77
N LEU A 439 -22.35 -12.47 26.61
CA LEU A 439 -22.07 -11.04 26.49
C LEU A 439 -23.18 -10.35 25.70
N LYS A 440 -23.49 -9.11 26.08
CA LYS A 440 -24.29 -8.18 25.28
C LYS A 440 -23.37 -7.13 24.70
N LEU A 441 -23.30 -7.10 23.38
CA LEU A 441 -22.58 -6.09 22.62
C LEU A 441 -23.58 -5.04 22.15
N SER A 442 -23.16 -3.78 22.13
CA SER A 442 -23.95 -2.67 21.60
C SER A 442 -23.08 -1.66 20.88
N CYS A 443 -23.60 -1.05 19.81
CA CYS A 443 -23.00 0.14 19.22
C CYS A 443 -24.04 1.07 18.57
N GLU A 444 -23.75 2.36 18.55
CA GLU A 444 -24.59 3.39 17.93
C GLU A 444 -23.70 4.48 17.32
N LEU A 445 -23.99 4.89 16.08
CA LEU A 445 -23.49 6.14 15.52
C LEU A 445 -24.43 7.27 15.96
N THR A 446 -24.02 7.99 17.01
CA THR A 446 -24.85 8.96 17.73
C THR A 446 -25.49 9.96 16.76
N GLY A 447 -26.82 9.99 16.75
CA GLY A 447 -27.62 10.90 15.92
C GLY A 447 -27.88 10.45 14.48
N TYR A 448 -27.16 9.43 13.98
CA TYR A 448 -27.26 8.98 12.59
C TYR A 448 -27.69 7.51 12.43
N SER A 449 -27.62 6.69 13.47
CA SER A 449 -28.07 5.30 13.42
C SER A 449 -28.99 4.94 14.58
N ASP A 450 -29.69 3.82 14.43
CA ASP A 450 -30.27 3.12 15.57
C ASP A 450 -29.18 2.34 16.33
N GLU A 451 -29.46 2.04 17.60
CA GLU A 451 -28.57 1.24 18.42
C GLU A 451 -28.63 -0.23 18.00
N ALA A 452 -27.50 -0.77 17.55
CA ALA A 452 -27.35 -2.18 17.28
C ALA A 452 -27.02 -2.92 18.57
N ARG A 453 -27.66 -4.07 18.79
CA ARG A 453 -27.41 -4.94 19.94
C ARG A 453 -27.29 -6.39 19.51
N GLN A 454 -26.32 -7.10 20.07
CA GLN A 454 -26.14 -8.52 19.79
C GLN A 454 -25.75 -9.27 21.07
N LEU A 455 -26.42 -10.39 21.32
CA LEU A 455 -26.05 -11.34 22.37
C LEU A 455 -25.07 -12.37 21.80
N VAL A 456 -23.91 -12.51 22.44
CA VAL A 456 -22.85 -13.42 22.04
C VAL A 456 -22.60 -14.43 23.14
N LYS A 457 -22.50 -15.70 22.75
CA LYS A 457 -22.12 -16.81 23.63
C LYS A 457 -20.65 -17.14 23.37
N LEU A 458 -19.81 -17.08 24.40
CA LEU A 458 -18.41 -17.53 24.34
C LEU A 458 -18.24 -18.82 25.14
N GLU A 459 -17.69 -19.83 24.50
CA GLU A 459 -17.31 -21.09 25.14
C GLU A 459 -16.04 -20.92 25.99
N PRO A 460 -15.73 -21.86 26.90
CA PRO A 460 -14.50 -21.85 27.69
C PRO A 460 -13.24 -21.77 26.81
N SER A 461 -12.26 -20.97 27.24
CA SER A 461 -10.99 -20.74 26.52
C SER A 461 -11.15 -20.23 25.07
N GLU A 462 -12.32 -19.73 24.69
CA GLU A 462 -12.60 -19.25 23.34
C GLU A 462 -12.12 -17.80 23.15
N ARG A 463 -11.61 -17.52 21.94
CA ARG A 463 -11.43 -16.16 21.42
C ARG A 463 -12.27 -15.99 20.16
N ARG A 464 -13.03 -14.90 20.09
CA ARG A 464 -13.93 -14.63 18.96
C ARG A 464 -13.95 -13.15 18.60
N SER A 465 -14.03 -12.86 17.31
CA SER A 465 -14.29 -11.51 16.80
C SER A 465 -15.74 -11.40 16.31
N VAL A 466 -16.45 -10.33 16.67
CA VAL A 466 -17.85 -10.10 16.30
C VAL A 466 -18.01 -8.67 15.79
N GLY A 467 -18.45 -8.51 14.55
CA GLY A 467 -18.77 -7.21 13.95
C GLY A 467 -20.22 -6.83 14.19
N LEU A 468 -20.48 -5.62 14.68
CA LEU A 468 -21.82 -5.05 14.79
C LEU A 468 -22.02 -4.02 13.67
N THR A 469 -23.07 -4.25 12.88
CA THR A 469 -23.56 -3.33 11.83
C THR A 469 -24.64 -2.44 12.42
N VAL A 470 -24.77 -1.21 11.91
CA VAL A 470 -25.82 -0.27 12.35
C VAL A 470 -26.77 0.04 11.21
N VAL A 471 -28.04 0.28 11.55
CA VAL A 471 -29.03 0.78 10.59
C VAL A 471 -29.06 2.29 10.65
N LEU A 472 -28.77 2.95 9.53
CA LEU A 472 -28.78 4.41 9.46
C LEU A 472 -30.20 4.96 9.47
N ARG A 473 -30.41 6.06 10.20
CA ARG A 473 -31.64 6.85 10.19
C ARG A 473 -31.66 7.73 8.96
N ASP A 474 -32.70 7.58 8.16
CA ASP A 474 -32.82 8.25 6.85
C ASP A 474 -32.78 9.79 6.97
N ALA A 475 -33.60 10.38 7.85
CA ALA A 475 -33.72 11.84 7.97
C ALA A 475 -32.41 12.55 8.39
N PRO A 476 -31.69 12.13 9.46
CA PRO A 476 -30.40 12.74 9.82
C PRO A 476 -29.33 12.62 8.74
N VAL A 477 -29.28 11.48 8.03
CA VAL A 477 -28.27 11.24 7.00
C VAL A 477 -28.57 12.03 5.73
N ARG A 478 -29.85 12.17 5.34
CA ARG A 478 -30.26 13.04 4.21
C ARG A 478 -30.00 14.52 4.48
N ALA A 479 -30.10 14.96 5.74
CA ALA A 479 -29.81 16.33 6.13
C ALA A 479 -28.30 16.67 6.10
N LEU A 480 -27.43 15.68 5.88
CA LEU A 480 -25.99 15.85 5.89
C LEU A 480 -25.49 16.37 4.52
N THR A 481 -25.17 17.66 4.44
CA THR A 481 -24.71 18.33 3.20
C THR A 481 -23.21 18.59 3.17
N SER A 482 -22.53 18.43 4.30
CA SER A 482 -21.08 18.59 4.46
C SER A 482 -20.58 17.57 5.47
N LEU A 483 -19.26 17.35 5.52
CA LEU A 483 -18.65 16.55 6.57
C LEU A 483 -19.05 17.08 7.95
N ARG A 484 -19.38 16.17 8.87
CA ARG A 484 -19.67 16.49 10.27
C ARG A 484 -18.97 15.54 11.22
N HIS A 485 -18.51 16.04 12.35
CA HIS A 485 -18.03 15.18 13.43
C HIS A 485 -19.22 14.54 14.17
N ALA A 486 -19.09 13.25 14.47
CA ALA A 486 -20.04 12.46 15.23
C ALA A 486 -19.29 11.52 16.17
N SER A 487 -20.02 10.87 17.07
CA SER A 487 -19.44 9.91 18.00
C SER A 487 -20.06 8.53 17.83
N VAL A 488 -19.24 7.50 17.83
CA VAL A 488 -19.68 6.12 17.96
C VAL A 488 -19.61 5.75 19.43
N ARG A 489 -20.74 5.36 20.00
CA ARG A 489 -20.82 4.76 21.33
C ARG A 489 -20.82 3.26 21.14
N PHE A 490 -20.04 2.55 21.94
CA PHE A 490 -20.02 1.09 21.92
C PHE A 490 -19.70 0.53 23.29
N ALA A 491 -20.37 -0.58 23.62
CA ALA A 491 -20.20 -1.23 24.90
C ALA A 491 -20.30 -2.75 24.77
N ALA A 492 -19.56 -3.45 25.64
CA ALA A 492 -19.64 -4.88 25.87
C ALA A 492 -19.93 -5.12 27.35
N GLU A 493 -21.03 -5.81 27.64
CA GLU A 493 -21.47 -6.18 29.00
C GLU A 493 -21.43 -7.69 29.15
N LEU A 494 -20.82 -8.19 30.22
CA LEU A 494 -20.91 -9.59 30.65
C LEU A 494 -22.23 -9.80 31.39
N ILE A 495 -22.95 -10.87 31.07
CA ILE A 495 -24.20 -11.26 31.73
C ILE A 495 -23.91 -12.43 32.66
N GLU A 496 -23.92 -12.17 33.97
CA GLU A 496 -23.78 -13.18 35.01
C GLU A 496 -25.00 -13.15 35.93
N LYS A 497 -25.71 -14.28 36.05
CA LYS A 497 -26.87 -14.44 36.95
C LYS A 497 -27.97 -13.37 36.79
N GLY A 498 -28.07 -12.73 35.62
CA GLY A 498 -29.04 -11.67 35.34
C GLY A 498 -28.54 -10.26 35.64
N GLU A 499 -27.33 -10.11 36.18
CA GLU A 499 -26.64 -8.83 36.34
C GLU A 499 -25.73 -8.56 35.14
N HIS A 500 -25.65 -7.28 34.75
CA HIS A 500 -24.85 -6.80 33.64
C HIS A 500 -23.59 -6.12 34.18
N GLN A 501 -22.44 -6.76 33.99
CA GLN A 501 -21.14 -6.19 34.34
C GLN A 501 -20.50 -5.57 33.10
N PRO A 502 -20.21 -4.25 33.08
CA PRO A 502 -19.55 -3.63 31.94
C PRO A 502 -18.10 -4.12 31.83
N LEU A 503 -17.71 -4.60 30.64
CA LEU A 503 -16.34 -5.00 30.30
C LEU A 503 -15.64 -3.93 29.45
N GLU A 504 -16.39 -3.26 28.58
CA GLU A 504 -15.94 -2.16 27.75
C GLU A 504 -17.12 -1.20 27.59
N ASP A 505 -16.88 0.09 27.76
CA ASP A 505 -17.86 1.15 27.47
C ASP A 505 -17.08 2.39 27.07
N ARG A 506 -17.10 2.72 25.77
CA ARG A 506 -16.33 3.82 25.22
C ARG A 506 -17.12 4.59 24.18
N THR A 507 -16.69 5.83 23.99
CA THR A 507 -17.16 6.70 22.93
C THR A 507 -15.95 7.17 22.11
N GLN A 508 -16.02 6.99 20.80
CA GLN A 508 -14.97 7.42 19.86
C GLN A 508 -15.52 8.47 18.89
N GLN A 509 -14.76 9.53 18.65
CA GLN A 509 -15.08 10.53 17.63
C GLN A 509 -14.69 10.02 16.24
N LEU A 510 -15.54 10.30 15.26
CA LEU A 510 -15.28 10.08 13.83
C LEU A 510 -15.90 11.20 12.99
N SER A 511 -15.54 11.26 11.72
CA SER A 511 -16.16 12.15 10.75
C SER A 511 -17.17 11.40 9.91
N VAL A 512 -18.37 11.94 9.71
CA VAL A 512 -19.44 11.37 8.87
C VAL A 512 -19.47 12.14 7.56
N LEU A 513 -19.39 11.42 6.44
CA LEU A 513 -19.49 11.99 5.11
C LEU A 513 -20.94 11.98 4.60
N PRO A 514 -21.35 12.98 3.80
CA PRO A 514 -22.63 12.94 3.08
C PRO A 514 -22.71 11.73 2.14
N LYS A 515 -23.93 11.31 1.79
CA LYS A 515 -24.13 10.15 0.89
C LYS A 515 -23.61 10.38 -0.54
N ASP A 516 -23.47 11.63 -0.96
CA ASP A 516 -22.94 12.01 -2.27
C ASP A 516 -21.40 12.12 -2.28
N ASN A 517 -20.72 11.71 -1.21
CA ASN A 517 -19.26 11.65 -1.14
C ASN A 517 -18.78 10.22 -1.40
N LEU A 518 -18.17 10.01 -2.55
CA LEU A 518 -17.57 8.75 -2.95
C LEU A 518 -16.18 8.62 -2.35
N THR A 519 -15.99 7.67 -1.45
CA THR A 519 -14.65 7.18 -1.07
C THR A 519 -14.20 6.17 -2.11
N PHE A 520 -13.22 6.52 -2.95
CA PHE A 520 -12.72 5.61 -4.00
C PHE A 520 -11.39 4.94 -3.65
N ALA A 521 -10.65 5.46 -2.66
CA ALA A 521 -9.49 4.78 -2.11
C ALA A 521 -9.29 5.11 -0.62
N ARG A 522 -8.67 4.20 0.12
CA ARG A 522 -8.29 4.39 1.52
C ARG A 522 -6.86 3.96 1.76
N ARG A 523 -6.05 4.75 2.46
CA ARG A 523 -4.71 4.30 2.88
C ARG A 523 -4.82 3.37 4.08
N ASP A 524 -4.35 2.15 3.89
CA ASP A 524 -3.98 1.27 4.99
C ASP A 524 -2.70 1.81 5.62
N GLN A 525 -2.78 2.35 6.83
CA GLN A 525 -1.64 2.94 7.54
C GLN A 525 -0.60 1.91 7.98
N ASN A 526 -0.98 0.63 8.07
CA ASN A 526 -0.07 -0.45 8.45
C ASN A 526 0.73 -0.97 7.24
N ARG A 527 0.05 -1.11 6.10
CA ARG A 527 0.65 -1.63 4.86
C ARG A 527 1.17 -0.54 3.93
N ASN A 528 0.82 0.73 4.20
CA ASN A 528 1.12 1.90 3.38
C ASN A 528 0.65 1.74 1.90
N VAL A 529 -0.46 1.04 1.70
CA VAL A 529 -1.10 0.83 0.39
C VAL A 529 -2.45 1.51 0.36
N LEU A 530 -2.92 1.88 -0.84
CA LEU A 530 -4.28 2.37 -1.01
C LEU A 530 -5.20 1.19 -1.35
N VAL A 531 -6.08 0.87 -0.43
CA VAL A 531 -7.17 -0.09 -0.62
C VAL A 531 -8.18 0.50 -1.59
N ASP A 532 -8.56 -0.29 -2.59
CA ASP A 532 -9.53 0.09 -3.60
C ASP A 532 -10.98 0.14 -3.08
N PHE A 533 -11.62 1.28 -3.31
CA PHE A 533 -13.06 1.47 -3.13
C PHE A 533 -13.74 2.00 -4.41
N THR A 534 -13.06 2.02 -5.56
CA THR A 534 -13.64 2.51 -6.83
C THR A 534 -14.92 1.75 -7.21
N TRP A 535 -15.01 0.47 -6.85
CA TRP A 535 -16.21 -0.36 -7.02
C TRP A 535 -17.48 0.25 -6.39
N LEU A 536 -17.34 1.11 -5.38
CA LEU A 536 -18.46 1.75 -4.70
C LEU A 536 -19.25 2.71 -5.63
N ILE A 537 -18.65 3.18 -6.74
CA ILE A 537 -19.35 4.00 -7.74
C ILE A 537 -20.56 3.29 -8.35
N ALA A 538 -20.59 1.95 -8.33
CA ALA A 538 -21.74 1.20 -8.83
C ALA A 538 -23.02 1.51 -8.05
N ALA A 539 -22.93 2.03 -6.82
CA ALA A 539 -24.07 2.50 -6.04
C ALA A 539 -24.65 3.83 -6.58
N TRP A 540 -23.87 4.62 -7.31
CA TRP A 540 -24.35 5.86 -7.95
C TRP A 540 -25.09 5.61 -9.26
N VAL A 541 -24.86 4.45 -9.90
CA VAL A 541 -25.58 4.08 -11.11
C VAL A 541 -27.00 3.65 -10.73
N ASN A 542 -28.00 4.30 -11.33
CA ASN A 542 -29.41 4.03 -11.04
C ASN A 542 -30.21 3.95 -12.35
N LYS A 543 -30.54 2.72 -12.78
CA LYS A 543 -31.31 2.50 -14.00
C LYS A 543 -32.78 2.93 -13.90
N ASP A 544 -33.29 3.07 -12.67
CA ASP A 544 -34.68 3.40 -12.37
C ASP A 544 -34.87 4.89 -12.05
N GLU A 545 -33.84 5.71 -12.29
CA GLU A 545 -33.89 7.16 -12.05
C GLU A 545 -34.93 7.85 -12.96
N PRO A 546 -35.93 8.56 -12.40
CA PRO A 546 -37.04 9.13 -13.18
C PRO A 546 -36.60 10.10 -14.29
N GLU A 547 -35.57 10.92 -14.04
CA GLU A 547 -35.03 11.91 -14.97
C GLU A 547 -34.45 11.28 -16.24
N LEU A 548 -34.06 9.99 -16.20
CA LEU A 548 -33.54 9.29 -17.38
C LEU A 548 -34.63 9.00 -18.41
N GLU A 549 -35.89 8.92 -18.00
CA GLU A 549 -36.96 8.46 -18.89
C GLU A 549 -37.18 9.41 -20.06
N GLN A 550 -37.06 10.72 -19.86
CA GLN A 550 -37.16 11.70 -20.94
C GLN A 550 -36.06 11.47 -22.00
N ILE A 551 -34.83 11.22 -21.56
CA ILE A 551 -33.70 10.97 -22.46
C ILE A 551 -33.90 9.64 -23.20
N ARG A 552 -34.37 8.59 -22.51
CA ARG A 552 -34.66 7.29 -23.13
C ARG A 552 -35.77 7.40 -24.18
N GLN A 553 -36.80 8.19 -23.93
CA GLN A 553 -37.85 8.45 -24.92
C GLN A 553 -37.29 9.13 -26.18
N GLU A 554 -36.39 10.09 -26.02
CA GLU A 554 -35.73 10.73 -27.16
C GLU A 554 -34.76 9.80 -27.91
N ALA A 555 -34.09 8.89 -27.20
CA ALA A 555 -33.26 7.87 -27.82
C ALA A 555 -34.11 6.86 -28.61
N ARG A 556 -35.26 6.44 -28.07
CA ARG A 556 -36.20 5.50 -28.73
C ARG A 556 -36.78 6.02 -30.05
N LYS A 557 -36.79 7.34 -30.27
CA LYS A 557 -37.16 7.92 -31.58
C LYS A 557 -36.11 7.66 -32.67
N ARG A 558 -34.87 7.35 -32.29
CA ARG A 558 -33.75 7.06 -33.19
C ARG A 558 -33.51 5.56 -33.34
N ARG A 559 -33.54 4.82 -32.23
CA ARG A 559 -33.23 3.39 -32.20
C ARG A 559 -33.99 2.68 -31.07
N THR A 560 -34.47 1.47 -31.32
CA THR A 560 -35.02 0.60 -30.28
C THR A 560 -33.94 0.22 -29.27
N LEU A 561 -34.21 0.44 -27.98
CA LEU A 561 -33.31 0.09 -26.88
C LEU A 561 -33.62 -1.33 -26.39
N SER A 562 -32.94 -2.33 -26.95
CA SER A 562 -33.13 -3.77 -26.68
C SER A 562 -31.91 -4.44 -26.04
N GLY A 563 -30.89 -3.68 -25.66
CA GLY A 563 -29.67 -4.19 -25.04
C GLY A 563 -28.85 -5.01 -26.02
N TYR A 564 -28.83 -6.33 -25.83
CA TYR A 564 -28.11 -7.30 -26.65
C TYR A 564 -29.10 -8.17 -27.46
N PRO A 565 -29.70 -7.66 -28.55
CA PRO A 565 -30.72 -8.39 -29.31
C PRO A 565 -30.14 -9.59 -30.09
N ASP A 566 -28.89 -9.48 -30.55
CA ASP A 566 -28.14 -10.55 -31.21
C ASP A 566 -26.71 -10.59 -30.66
N PRO A 567 -26.26 -11.70 -30.04
CA PRO A 567 -24.90 -11.85 -29.56
C PRO A 567 -23.82 -11.72 -30.63
N GLU A 568 -24.16 -11.92 -31.92
CA GLU A 568 -23.23 -11.86 -33.05
C GLU A 568 -23.08 -10.45 -33.65
N ASP A 569 -24.00 -9.52 -33.37
CA ASP A 569 -24.05 -8.17 -33.96
C ASP A 569 -23.64 -7.07 -32.95
N PRO A 570 -22.35 -6.70 -32.86
CA PRO A 570 -21.88 -5.62 -32.01
C PRO A 570 -22.31 -4.22 -32.50
N GLU A 571 -22.65 -4.09 -33.78
CA GLU A 571 -23.06 -2.82 -34.38
C GLU A 571 -24.45 -2.41 -33.87
N ALA A 572 -25.36 -3.38 -33.66
CA ALA A 572 -26.65 -3.13 -33.03
C ALA A 572 -26.55 -2.55 -31.61
N VAL A 573 -25.50 -2.87 -30.84
CA VAL A 573 -25.23 -2.26 -29.53
C VAL A 573 -24.73 -0.83 -29.74
N LEU A 574 -23.79 -0.62 -30.66
CA LEU A 574 -23.22 0.70 -30.96
C LEU A 574 -24.29 1.72 -31.38
N GLU A 575 -25.23 1.33 -32.25
CA GLU A 575 -26.34 2.19 -32.69
C GLU A 575 -27.27 2.61 -31.53
N GLN A 576 -27.47 1.74 -30.54
CA GLN A 576 -28.24 2.07 -29.34
C GLN A 576 -27.49 3.06 -28.44
N VAL A 577 -26.17 2.86 -28.28
CA VAL A 577 -25.31 3.76 -27.52
C VAL A 577 -25.26 5.14 -28.17
N GLU A 578 -25.16 5.22 -29.49
CA GLU A 578 -25.23 6.47 -30.26
C GLU A 578 -26.59 7.17 -30.05
N ALA A 579 -27.70 6.44 -30.11
CA ALA A 579 -29.02 7.00 -29.85
C ALA A 579 -29.15 7.61 -28.44
N LEU A 580 -28.57 6.95 -27.42
CA LEU A 580 -28.51 7.46 -26.06
C LEU A 580 -27.61 8.70 -25.94
N TYR A 581 -26.46 8.71 -26.62
CA TYR A 581 -25.54 9.84 -26.66
C TYR A 581 -26.19 11.08 -27.28
N GLU A 582 -26.80 10.92 -28.46
CA GLU A 582 -27.46 12.03 -29.17
C GLU A 582 -28.69 12.53 -28.43
N ALA A 583 -29.40 11.65 -27.70
CA ALA A 583 -30.46 12.07 -26.79
C ALA A 583 -29.90 12.90 -25.62
N LEU A 584 -28.86 12.42 -24.93
CA LEU A 584 -28.26 13.15 -23.80
C LEU A 584 -27.67 14.50 -24.24
N LYS A 585 -27.07 14.57 -25.42
CA LYS A 585 -26.52 15.80 -26.01
C LYS A 585 -27.57 16.91 -26.18
N ILE A 586 -28.81 16.56 -26.54
CA ILE A 586 -29.92 17.53 -26.62
C ILE A 586 -30.22 18.17 -25.26
N HIS A 587 -30.05 17.42 -24.18
CA HIS A 587 -30.30 17.91 -22.81
C HIS A 587 -29.22 18.88 -22.31
N ARG A 588 -28.15 19.11 -23.08
CA ARG A 588 -27.06 20.08 -22.83
C ARG A 588 -26.46 19.96 -21.44
N LEU A 589 -25.80 18.83 -21.19
CA LEU A 589 -25.01 18.66 -19.98
C LEU A 589 -23.68 19.42 -20.13
N ASP A 590 -23.53 20.54 -19.41
CA ASP A 590 -22.31 21.34 -19.40
C ASP A 590 -21.25 20.72 -18.48
N TYR A 591 -19.97 20.86 -18.85
CA TYR A 591 -18.88 20.40 -18.01
C TYR A 591 -18.67 21.32 -16.80
N ASP A 592 -18.64 20.73 -15.62
CA ASP A 592 -18.30 21.41 -14.38
C ASP A 592 -16.95 20.91 -13.86
N ASN A 593 -15.94 21.78 -13.86
CA ASN A 593 -14.60 21.46 -13.38
C ASN A 593 -14.48 21.48 -11.85
N SER A 594 -15.60 21.48 -11.12
CA SER A 594 -15.66 21.49 -9.66
C SER A 594 -15.29 20.15 -9.00
N ALA A 595 -14.40 19.35 -9.61
CA ALA A 595 -13.85 18.13 -9.02
C ALA A 595 -13.05 18.45 -7.74
N MET A 596 -13.78 18.73 -6.66
CA MET A 596 -13.22 18.91 -5.34
C MET A 596 -12.96 17.51 -4.78
N VAL A 597 -11.70 17.09 -4.89
CA VAL A 597 -11.15 16.07 -3.99
C VAL A 597 -11.19 16.69 -2.60
N PHE A 598 -12.18 16.31 -1.81
CA PHE A 598 -12.36 16.79 -0.46
C PHE A 598 -11.71 15.78 0.47
N HIS A 599 -10.72 16.26 1.23
CA HIS A 599 -10.05 15.62 2.38
C HIS A 599 -8.77 14.84 2.05
N HIS A 600 -7.64 15.51 2.30
CA HIS A 600 -6.33 14.89 2.54
C HIS A 600 -6.09 14.61 4.03
N GLU A 601 -7.01 15.00 4.90
CA GLU A 601 -6.96 14.67 6.32
C GLU A 601 -7.38 13.20 6.48
N HIS A 602 -6.50 12.40 7.10
CA HIS A 602 -6.71 10.99 7.46
C HIS A 602 -6.46 9.91 6.40
N ALA A 603 -5.91 10.27 5.24
CA ALA A 603 -5.43 9.33 4.21
C ALA A 603 -6.51 8.54 3.42
N ASP A 604 -7.78 8.97 3.49
CA ASP A 604 -8.85 8.55 2.58
C ASP A 604 -8.90 9.47 1.34
N PHE A 605 -9.30 8.93 0.18
CA PHE A 605 -9.48 9.66 -1.07
C PHE A 605 -10.96 9.72 -1.40
N VAL A 606 -11.51 10.93 -1.31
CA VAL A 606 -12.95 11.18 -1.42
C VAL A 606 -13.22 12.27 -2.44
N GLN A 607 -14.24 12.05 -3.26
CA GLN A 607 -14.75 13.04 -4.21
C GLN A 607 -16.27 13.14 -4.05
N ARG A 608 -16.79 14.37 -4.08
CA ARG A 608 -18.24 14.56 -4.17
C ARG A 608 -18.71 14.21 -5.59
N VAL A 609 -19.71 13.34 -5.68
CA VAL A 609 -20.35 12.90 -6.93
C VAL A 609 -21.86 13.00 -6.73
N ARG A 610 -22.51 13.89 -7.47
CA ARG A 610 -23.98 14.01 -7.45
C ARG A 610 -24.63 12.79 -8.10
N LEU A 611 -25.86 12.47 -7.66
CA LEU A 611 -26.67 11.41 -8.25
C LEU A 611 -27.19 11.81 -9.65
N PRO A 612 -27.51 10.85 -10.53
CA PRO A 612 -27.92 11.14 -11.91
C PRO A 612 -29.04 12.19 -12.05
N GLY A 613 -30.13 12.11 -11.27
CA GLY A 613 -31.20 13.10 -11.35
C GLY A 613 -30.77 14.49 -10.95
N GLN A 614 -29.88 14.62 -9.96
CA GLN A 614 -29.31 15.93 -9.57
C GLN A 614 -28.45 16.52 -10.68
N VAL A 615 -27.63 15.71 -11.34
CA VAL A 615 -26.78 16.13 -12.47
C VAL A 615 -27.65 16.60 -13.64
N LEU A 616 -28.70 15.84 -13.98
CA LEU A 616 -29.62 16.16 -15.07
C LEU A 616 -30.48 17.41 -14.79
N ARG A 617 -30.96 17.60 -13.55
CA ARG A 617 -31.70 18.80 -13.15
C ARG A 617 -30.82 20.05 -13.19
N ASN A 618 -29.57 19.93 -12.77
CA ASN A 618 -28.60 21.04 -12.80
C ASN A 618 -28.04 21.33 -14.20
N LYS A 619 -28.14 20.36 -15.12
CA LYS A 619 -27.55 20.40 -16.46
C LYS A 619 -26.04 20.65 -16.44
N SER A 620 -25.36 20.25 -15.37
CA SER A 620 -23.91 20.33 -15.28
C SER A 620 -23.35 19.18 -14.45
N GLY A 621 -22.17 18.70 -14.85
CA GLY A 621 -21.48 17.64 -14.14
C GLY A 621 -19.98 17.56 -14.46
N ASN A 622 -19.22 16.99 -13.53
CA ASN A 622 -17.81 16.65 -13.76
C ASN A 622 -17.68 15.35 -14.58
N CYS A 623 -16.45 14.93 -14.90
CA CYS A 623 -16.20 13.75 -15.74
C CYS A 623 -16.82 12.47 -15.16
N LEU A 624 -16.72 12.26 -13.84
CA LEU A 624 -17.26 11.09 -13.17
C LEU A 624 -18.80 11.12 -13.06
N GLU A 625 -19.38 12.29 -12.80
CA GLU A 625 -20.84 12.50 -12.80
C GLU A 625 -21.44 12.24 -14.19
N GLY A 626 -20.77 12.69 -15.26
CA GLY A 626 -21.14 12.39 -16.64
C GLY A 626 -21.07 10.88 -16.94
N CYS A 627 -20.02 10.20 -16.48
CA CYS A 627 -19.90 8.75 -16.60
C CYS A 627 -21.03 8.01 -15.88
N VAL A 628 -21.41 8.45 -14.68
CA VAL A 628 -22.50 7.87 -13.88
C VAL A 628 -23.86 8.03 -14.56
N VAL A 629 -24.16 9.23 -15.10
CA VAL A 629 -25.39 9.46 -15.87
C VAL A 629 -25.44 8.55 -17.09
N PHE A 630 -24.36 8.49 -17.87
CA PHE A 630 -24.34 7.68 -19.09
C PHE A 630 -24.38 6.17 -18.78
N ALA A 631 -23.66 5.71 -17.75
CA ALA A 631 -23.75 4.34 -17.27
C ALA A 631 -25.17 3.96 -16.82
N SER A 632 -25.90 4.91 -16.23
CA SER A 632 -27.30 4.69 -15.83
C SER A 632 -28.23 4.56 -17.05
N LEU A 633 -28.00 5.36 -18.11
CA LEU A 633 -28.70 5.23 -19.39
C LEU A 633 -28.44 3.88 -20.07
N LEU A 634 -27.16 3.47 -20.12
CA LEU A 634 -26.75 2.17 -20.66
C LEU A 634 -27.44 1.02 -19.89
N SER A 635 -27.38 1.06 -18.55
CA SER A 635 -28.01 0.05 -17.72
C SER A 635 -29.54 0.02 -17.88
N ALA A 636 -30.18 1.17 -18.09
CA ALA A 636 -31.62 1.26 -18.35
C ALA A 636 -32.00 0.77 -19.77
N ALA A 637 -31.03 0.63 -20.66
CA ALA A 637 -31.18 0.01 -21.98
C ALA A 637 -30.73 -1.46 -21.99
N ASP A 638 -30.49 -2.07 -20.82
CA ASP A 638 -29.96 -3.43 -20.65
C ASP A 638 -28.58 -3.65 -21.32
N ILE A 639 -27.79 -2.59 -21.46
CA ILE A 639 -26.39 -2.63 -21.92
C ILE A 639 -25.50 -2.61 -20.67
N HIS A 640 -24.53 -3.52 -20.58
CA HIS A 640 -23.65 -3.65 -19.41
C HIS A 640 -22.61 -2.52 -19.38
N PRO A 641 -22.69 -1.56 -18.43
CA PRO A 641 -21.81 -0.40 -18.42
C PRO A 641 -20.53 -0.66 -17.63
N LEU A 642 -19.49 0.08 -18.02
CA LEU A 642 -18.21 0.18 -17.32
C LEU A 642 -17.89 1.64 -17.01
N ILE A 643 -17.21 1.87 -15.89
CA ILE A 643 -16.56 3.15 -15.60
C ILE A 643 -15.07 2.89 -15.42
N LEU A 644 -14.24 3.53 -16.24
CA LEU A 644 -12.78 3.45 -16.17
C LEU A 644 -12.23 4.65 -15.42
N PHE A 645 -11.64 4.41 -14.25
CA PHE A 645 -10.96 5.44 -13.47
C PHE A 645 -9.51 5.58 -13.94
N LEU A 646 -9.08 6.83 -14.13
CA LEU A 646 -7.74 7.26 -14.51
C LEU A 646 -7.25 8.35 -13.54
N PRO A 647 -5.94 8.64 -13.47
CA PRO A 647 -5.44 9.76 -12.68
C PRO A 647 -6.08 11.07 -13.14
N GLY A 648 -6.90 11.66 -12.28
CA GLY A 648 -7.59 12.92 -12.56
C GLY A 648 -8.73 12.86 -13.58
N HIS A 649 -9.12 11.67 -14.07
CA HIS A 649 -10.16 11.55 -15.09
C HIS A 649 -10.97 10.26 -14.98
N ALA A 650 -12.14 10.22 -15.62
CA ALA A 650 -12.92 9.00 -15.78
C ALA A 650 -13.57 8.99 -17.17
N VAL A 651 -13.70 7.80 -17.75
CA VAL A 651 -14.45 7.57 -18.99
C VAL A 651 -15.46 6.43 -18.81
N VAL A 652 -16.56 6.49 -19.54
CA VAL A 652 -17.61 5.48 -19.51
C VAL A 652 -17.43 4.53 -20.69
N GLY A 653 -17.74 3.27 -20.47
CA GLY A 653 -17.70 2.25 -21.50
C GLY A 653 -18.86 1.28 -21.39
N TRP A 654 -18.88 0.33 -22.32
CA TRP A 654 -19.84 -0.76 -22.34
C TRP A 654 -19.18 -2.02 -22.87
N LYS A 655 -19.75 -3.17 -22.51
CA LYS A 655 -19.40 -4.42 -23.17
C LYS A 655 -20.00 -4.45 -24.56
N VAL A 656 -19.15 -4.76 -25.54
CA VAL A 656 -19.56 -4.94 -26.93
C VAL A 656 -20.48 -6.16 -27.06
N ARG A 657 -20.22 -7.21 -26.29
CA ARG A 657 -21.05 -8.43 -26.20
C ARG A 657 -21.36 -8.79 -24.75
N ALA A 658 -22.55 -9.30 -24.47
CA ALA A 658 -23.00 -9.58 -23.10
C ALA A 658 -22.11 -10.58 -22.34
N GLU A 659 -21.66 -11.63 -23.04
CA GLU A 659 -20.92 -12.77 -22.49
C GLU A 659 -19.39 -12.59 -22.54
N ASP A 660 -18.88 -11.59 -23.28
CA ASP A 660 -17.44 -11.36 -23.39
C ASP A 660 -16.90 -10.55 -22.19
N PRO A 661 -15.94 -11.07 -21.42
CA PRO A 661 -15.39 -10.36 -20.28
C PRO A 661 -14.44 -9.20 -20.63
N ALA A 662 -13.91 -9.11 -21.86
CA ALA A 662 -12.80 -8.21 -22.20
C ALA A 662 -12.95 -7.41 -23.52
N GLU A 663 -14.05 -7.56 -24.26
CA GLU A 663 -14.34 -6.71 -25.42
C GLU A 663 -15.15 -5.45 -25.01
N TRP A 664 -14.44 -4.33 -24.81
CA TRP A 664 -15.02 -3.07 -24.33
C TRP A 664 -14.83 -1.93 -25.32
N SER A 665 -15.83 -1.04 -25.38
CA SER A 665 -15.75 0.25 -26.06
C SER A 665 -15.94 1.37 -25.04
N PHE A 666 -15.27 2.50 -25.26
CA PHE A 666 -15.30 3.66 -24.35
C PHE A 666 -15.63 4.95 -25.08
N LEU A 667 -16.25 5.88 -24.36
CA LEU A 667 -16.42 7.26 -24.79
C LEU A 667 -16.15 8.24 -23.64
N ASP A 668 -15.74 9.46 -24.00
CA ASP A 668 -15.55 10.56 -23.05
C ASP A 668 -16.79 11.47 -23.02
N THR A 669 -17.36 11.67 -21.83
CA THR A 669 -18.55 12.49 -21.58
C THR A 669 -18.24 13.96 -21.29
N THR A 670 -16.97 14.32 -21.14
CA THR A 670 -16.53 15.66 -20.67
C THR A 670 -17.03 16.79 -21.55
N VAL A 671 -17.20 16.57 -22.85
CA VAL A 671 -17.59 17.62 -23.80
C VAL A 671 -18.78 17.18 -24.68
N ILE A 672 -19.71 16.42 -24.07
CA ILE A 672 -20.84 15.80 -24.77
C ILE A 672 -21.74 16.83 -25.49
N SER A 673 -21.81 18.07 -25.00
CA SER A 673 -22.66 19.11 -25.57
C SER A 673 -22.15 19.66 -26.92
N SER A 674 -20.86 19.54 -27.23
CA SER A 674 -20.25 20.16 -28.42
C SER A 674 -19.43 19.22 -29.31
N VAL A 675 -19.31 17.94 -28.97
CA VAL A 675 -18.51 16.96 -29.70
C VAL A 675 -19.42 15.93 -30.38
N SER A 676 -19.01 15.34 -31.50
CA SER A 676 -19.76 14.28 -32.17
C SER A 676 -19.63 12.95 -31.42
N PHE A 677 -20.59 12.03 -31.57
CA PHE A 677 -20.48 10.69 -30.99
C PHE A 677 -19.17 10.00 -31.39
N ALA A 678 -18.81 10.06 -32.67
CA ALA A 678 -17.58 9.46 -33.20
C ALA A 678 -16.31 10.03 -32.54
N ASP A 679 -16.24 11.35 -32.35
CA ASP A 679 -15.09 12.01 -31.71
C ASP A 679 -15.02 11.68 -30.20
N SER A 680 -16.17 11.64 -29.51
CA SER A 680 -16.23 11.22 -28.10
C SER A 680 -15.78 9.77 -27.90
N CYS A 681 -16.17 8.86 -28.80
CA CYS A 681 -15.71 7.48 -28.82
C CYS A 681 -14.21 7.38 -29.11
N LYS A 682 -13.71 8.16 -30.08
CA LYS A 682 -12.27 8.21 -30.40
C LYS A 682 -11.44 8.64 -29.20
N GLU A 683 -11.87 9.67 -28.48
CA GLU A 683 -11.18 10.17 -27.28
C GLU A 683 -11.19 9.12 -26.15
N GLY A 684 -12.36 8.56 -25.83
CA GLY A 684 -12.49 7.53 -24.79
C GLY A 684 -11.67 6.28 -25.11
N GLN A 685 -11.72 5.83 -26.36
CA GLN A 685 -10.96 4.67 -26.82
C GLN A 685 -9.45 4.92 -26.81
N SER A 686 -8.98 6.13 -27.17
CA SER A 686 -7.55 6.48 -27.08
C SER A 686 -7.04 6.35 -25.64
N LYS A 687 -7.78 6.92 -24.67
CA LYS A 687 -7.42 6.81 -23.25
C LYS A 687 -7.39 5.37 -22.78
N TYR A 688 -8.35 4.53 -23.19
CA TYR A 688 -8.33 3.11 -22.86
C TYR A 688 -7.12 2.39 -23.48
N LEU A 689 -6.83 2.61 -24.76
CA LEU A 689 -5.70 1.97 -25.44
C LEU A 689 -4.35 2.35 -24.80
N GLU A 690 -4.17 3.62 -24.40
CA GLU A 690 -2.98 4.10 -23.68
C GLU A 690 -2.77 3.40 -22.34
N CYS A 691 -3.84 2.95 -21.69
CA CYS A 691 -3.79 2.30 -20.37
C CYS A 691 -4.27 0.85 -20.37
N LYS A 692 -4.41 0.21 -21.54
CA LYS A 692 -4.98 -1.14 -21.68
C LYS A 692 -4.21 -2.16 -20.86
N SER A 693 -2.87 -2.11 -20.90
CA SER A 693 -2.01 -2.98 -20.10
C SER A 693 -2.23 -2.81 -18.59
N LEU A 694 -2.47 -1.58 -18.11
CA LEU A 694 -2.79 -1.31 -16.71
C LEU A 694 -4.16 -1.86 -16.31
N CYS A 695 -5.14 -1.82 -17.21
CA CYS A 695 -6.46 -2.42 -17.01
C CYS A 695 -6.36 -3.96 -16.90
N GLU A 696 -5.63 -4.60 -17.81
CA GLU A 696 -5.39 -6.04 -17.80
C GLU A 696 -4.64 -6.47 -16.54
N GLU A 697 -3.58 -5.73 -16.17
CA GLU A 697 -2.89 -5.91 -14.90
C GLU A 697 -3.83 -5.76 -13.71
N TRP A 698 -4.72 -4.77 -13.72
CA TRP A 698 -5.67 -4.55 -12.65
C TRP A 698 -6.64 -5.72 -12.52
N GLN A 699 -7.22 -6.18 -13.62
CA GLN A 699 -8.15 -7.30 -13.63
C GLN A 699 -7.50 -8.59 -13.11
N ALA A 700 -6.26 -8.87 -13.53
CA ALA A 700 -5.49 -10.05 -13.12
C ALA A 700 -5.12 -10.06 -11.62
N ARG A 701 -5.16 -8.91 -10.92
CA ARG A 701 -4.84 -8.85 -9.48
C ARG A 701 -5.88 -9.52 -8.61
N VAL A 702 -5.42 -10.37 -7.70
CA VAL A 702 -6.23 -10.94 -6.61
C VAL A 702 -6.54 -9.87 -5.57
N VAL A 703 -5.54 -9.07 -5.18
CA VAL A 703 -5.69 -7.97 -4.23
C VAL A 703 -5.77 -6.63 -4.96
N LYS A 704 -6.91 -5.95 -4.80
CA LYS A 704 -7.19 -4.66 -5.46
C LYS A 704 -6.61 -3.51 -4.64
N GLU A 705 -5.36 -3.16 -4.96
CA GLU A 705 -4.62 -2.06 -4.32
C GLU A 705 -4.07 -1.07 -5.36
N ILE A 706 -4.23 0.21 -5.05
CA ILE A 706 -3.73 1.32 -5.85
C ILE A 706 -2.30 1.65 -5.38
N ARG A 707 -1.31 1.25 -6.18
CA ARG A 707 0.12 1.41 -5.84
C ARG A 707 0.67 2.80 -6.15
N SER A 708 0.02 3.54 -7.02
CA SER A 708 0.39 4.90 -7.41
C SER A 708 -0.87 5.70 -7.72
N THR A 709 -1.01 6.88 -7.11
CA THR A 709 -2.09 7.83 -7.42
C THR A 709 -1.90 8.53 -8.76
N GLN A 710 -0.71 8.42 -9.36
CA GLN A 710 -0.35 9.04 -10.64
C GLN A 710 -0.34 8.04 -11.80
N ARG A 711 -0.45 6.73 -11.51
CA ARG A 711 -0.38 5.67 -12.53
C ARG A 711 -1.25 4.49 -12.14
N PHE A 712 -2.53 4.57 -12.50
CA PHE A 712 -3.50 3.48 -12.35
C PHE A 712 -4.51 3.52 -13.51
N ALA A 713 -5.14 2.39 -13.79
CA ALA A 713 -6.30 2.31 -14.66
C ALA A 713 -7.22 1.22 -14.09
N ILE A 714 -8.41 1.61 -13.64
CA ILE A 714 -9.30 0.74 -12.89
C ILE A 714 -10.64 0.65 -13.61
N PRO A 715 -10.86 -0.41 -14.41
CA PRO A 715 -12.17 -0.66 -15.01
C PRO A 715 -13.13 -1.23 -13.95
N VAL A 716 -14.25 -0.56 -13.74
CA VAL A 716 -15.34 -1.02 -12.87
C VAL A 716 -16.50 -1.48 -13.74
N ASP A 717 -16.69 -2.80 -13.85
CA ASP A 717 -17.88 -3.41 -14.47
C ASP A 717 -19.05 -3.32 -13.48
N ILE A 718 -19.99 -2.42 -13.78
CA ILE A 718 -21.10 -2.08 -12.87
C ILE A 718 -22.00 -3.30 -12.65
N HIS A 719 -22.30 -4.05 -13.71
CA HIS A 719 -23.17 -5.23 -13.64
C HIS A 719 -22.53 -6.36 -12.84
N GLN A 720 -21.23 -6.59 -13.04
CA GLN A 720 -20.48 -7.58 -12.25
C GLN A 720 -20.40 -7.18 -10.78
N VAL A 721 -20.21 -5.90 -10.48
CA VAL A 721 -20.18 -5.40 -9.11
C VAL A 721 -21.52 -5.61 -8.40
N TRP A 722 -22.65 -5.28 -9.03
CA TRP A 722 -23.98 -5.55 -8.46
C TRP A 722 -24.18 -7.04 -8.17
N LYS A 723 -23.80 -7.92 -9.10
CA LYS A 723 -23.91 -9.38 -8.92
C LYS A 723 -23.03 -9.92 -7.80
N THR A 724 -21.77 -9.49 -7.73
CA THR A 724 -20.77 -10.07 -6.83
C THR A 724 -20.82 -9.50 -5.41
N ARG A 725 -21.14 -8.21 -5.28
CA ARG A 725 -21.13 -7.49 -3.99
C ARG A 725 -22.52 -7.25 -3.40
N ARG A 726 -23.60 -7.58 -4.13
CA ARG A 726 -25.00 -7.36 -3.70
C ARG A 726 -25.27 -5.92 -3.28
N LEU A 727 -24.73 -4.96 -4.03
CA LEU A 727 -24.89 -3.54 -3.71
C LEU A 727 -26.28 -3.04 -4.08
N ALA A 728 -26.81 -2.15 -3.25
CA ALA A 728 -27.98 -1.34 -3.58
C ALA A 728 -27.56 0.00 -4.21
N SER A 729 -28.38 0.51 -5.14
CA SER A 729 -28.26 1.90 -5.60
C SER A 729 -28.58 2.86 -4.46
N LEU A 730 -27.91 4.02 -4.45
CA LEU A 730 -28.15 5.06 -3.47
C LEU A 730 -29.56 5.65 -3.65
N PRO A 731 -30.30 5.89 -2.56
CA PRO A 731 -31.58 6.59 -2.64
C PRO A 731 -31.36 8.08 -2.98
N GLU A 732 -32.31 8.67 -3.71
CA GLU A 732 -32.34 10.13 -4.03
C GLU A 732 -32.30 11.05 -2.81
#